data_AF-A0A151ZKC5-F1
#
_entry.id   AF-A0A151ZKC5-F1
#
_cell.length_a   1.000
_cell.length_b   1.000
_cell.length_c   1.000
_cell.angle_alpha   90.00
_cell.angle_beta   90.00
_cell.angle_gamma   90.00
#
_symmetry.space_group_name_H-M   'P 1'
#
loop_
_entity.id
_entity.type
_entity.pdbx_description
1 polymer ?
#
loop_
_entity_poly.entity_id
_entity_poly.type
_entity_poly.pdbx_seq_one_letter_code
_entity_poly.pdbx_strand_id
1 'polypeptide(L)'
;MSTPTTPTKSHNDSGSHSNINVETSTREELIELVKKYYLMGKKMETRLQEAIEAYKKSKKESMELTKRLQNAEEESQLHKTTSNSIIQSLQMEIQQLNSNSQTLTLLKDQVEENLSKQFQQEKLIYNDERVRLNDRIQKLELDIENQQKQYTAELNKLREQQVEVKEKIEILEDNDIIDSKDSGSDGTKTYEYIHSLPLNSQMNLIMEENDSQIESLLEINGHKSSVVIDSTLYANDTSVEDSGRLKELQVENKTLFEKFNIEKENALVFLNQQKCEIETLFNDFKSEFKLALEQLEIEKDQQVKDINNTFKEETNQLNDQISQLKQTIVEKDNALDVMATDNSSKIESLCRDISSWEQAMAQKVDEINQLKSTISSTTSTPVSNVEEQQQQQQQQQKEYEEKEKKLKALLYGAQKHVTEQKKQIQERLAEVAEKNNEIVEKNNEIIILKGLIENLKTKQNETDEMSNDYQELKHSYDYNVQRLKLVEGQLNSTTKDLRSLQNEYEQYKIKAYHTINKSQKEDDEKDEEEDIENNLTTYIQNNENEIKLQEQTELNQSLNNKVQSLQESLDSQHSHNQEKVNKLQSQQEELKDKIKILKSKNQQLTESFNKYKLEYNSNSNNNNSSTNTIEQQQIIDNSEEIFVLKDKYEQELKNKDESIVELTSQLNLFKRNNNSVMREKDKEIQNLKSTISTLTEELELQSSPIPTVTNLKKSNNMINFDYNPTSNNFINNTTTTSNNNSEINNSENTSTEDLKKFNIEHLLPSHSLVERDIKSNLIKPTSVGGDLQEQALPLEVQDLLKHYAQLQASRDEELRKANQHISQLSYLLADSEKMDERHQEQEKLLKDEIRKLERSSKRDSVVPEYAKNIILKFIETDDGDSLLPVLSTIMQFTPEESKRAIDALKARKSSTLSPWRVKLF
;
A
#
# COMPACT_ATOMS: atom_id res chain seq x y z
N MET A 1 5.24 -59.49 -36.97
CA MET A 1 5.74 -60.78 -37.47
C MET A 1 6.93 -61.20 -36.62
N SER A 2 6.72 -62.10 -35.66
CA SER A 2 7.73 -62.93 -34.97
C SER A 2 6.94 -63.99 -34.20
N THR A 3 7.14 -65.26 -34.56
CA THR A 3 6.45 -66.43 -34.01
C THR A 3 7.02 -66.84 -32.65
N PRO A 4 6.21 -67.25 -31.64
CA PRO A 4 6.72 -67.93 -30.48
C PRO A 4 6.71 -69.45 -30.68
N THR A 5 7.89 -70.04 -30.62
CA THR A 5 8.17 -71.48 -30.55
C THR A 5 7.78 -72.05 -29.19
N THR A 6 6.81 -72.99 -29.18
CA THR A 6 6.52 -73.88 -28.05
C THR A 6 7.37 -75.15 -28.13
N PRO A 7 7.97 -75.64 -27.03
CA PRO A 7 8.67 -76.91 -27.02
C PRO A 7 7.70 -78.06 -26.75
N THR A 8 7.46 -78.88 -27.76
CA THR A 8 6.75 -80.16 -27.63
C THR A 8 7.67 -81.21 -26.98
N LYS A 9 7.48 -81.47 -25.68
CA LYS A 9 7.97 -82.70 -25.03
C LYS A 9 6.94 -83.81 -25.29
N SER A 10 7.20 -84.67 -26.26
CA SER A 10 6.48 -85.93 -26.46
C SER A 10 6.98 -86.97 -25.45
N HIS A 11 6.23 -87.20 -24.37
CA HIS A 11 6.31 -88.47 -23.65
C HIS A 11 5.41 -89.47 -24.37
N ASN A 12 6.03 -90.32 -25.20
CA ASN A 12 5.46 -91.59 -25.61
C ASN A 12 5.53 -92.54 -24.41
N ASP A 13 4.44 -92.62 -23.66
CA ASP A 13 4.21 -93.71 -22.72
C ASP A 13 3.32 -94.75 -23.44
N SER A 14 3.96 -95.72 -24.07
CA SER A 14 3.31 -96.84 -24.74
C SER A 14 2.74 -97.79 -23.70
N GLY A 15 1.54 -97.49 -23.21
CA GLY A 15 0.74 -98.39 -22.40
C GLY A 15 0.38 -99.65 -23.20
N SER A 16 0.86 -100.79 -22.72
CA SER A 16 0.53 -102.15 -23.18
C SER A 16 -0.97 -102.32 -23.40
N HIS A 17 -1.39 -102.42 -24.67
CA HIS A 17 -2.72 -102.88 -25.04
C HIS A 17 -2.73 -104.41 -24.93
N SER A 18 -3.29 -104.93 -23.85
CA SER A 18 -3.72 -106.32 -23.78
C SER A 18 -4.82 -106.55 -24.81
N ASN A 19 -4.47 -107.20 -25.92
CA ASN A 19 -5.44 -107.72 -26.88
C ASN A 19 -6.21 -108.87 -26.21
N ILE A 20 -7.39 -108.54 -25.69
CA ILE A 20 -8.34 -109.50 -25.13
C ILE A 20 -8.98 -110.25 -26.32
N ASN A 21 -8.69 -111.54 -26.42
CA ASN A 21 -9.18 -112.40 -27.50
C ASN A 21 -10.64 -112.79 -27.21
N VAL A 22 -11.57 -112.35 -28.06
CA VAL A 22 -13.03 -112.40 -27.85
C VAL A 22 -13.56 -113.83 -27.71
N GLU A 23 -12.83 -114.83 -28.21
CA GLU A 23 -13.24 -116.24 -28.17
C GLU A 23 -12.89 -116.95 -26.84
N THR A 24 -12.04 -116.38 -25.99
CA THR A 24 -11.56 -117.03 -24.74
C THR A 24 -11.84 -116.23 -23.46
N SER A 25 -12.33 -115.00 -23.57
CA SER A 25 -12.54 -114.13 -22.41
C SER A 25 -13.85 -114.38 -21.69
N THR A 26 -13.80 -114.25 -20.37
CA THR A 26 -14.97 -114.42 -19.52
C THR A 26 -16.00 -113.31 -19.78
N ARG A 27 -17.28 -113.61 -19.58
CA ARG A 27 -18.38 -112.66 -19.80
C ARG A 27 -18.17 -111.37 -19.01
N GLU A 28 -17.58 -111.47 -17.82
CA GLU A 28 -17.26 -110.35 -16.94
C GLU A 28 -16.20 -109.41 -17.53
N GLU A 29 -15.13 -109.93 -18.15
CA GLU A 29 -14.08 -109.13 -18.80
C GLU A 29 -14.62 -108.32 -19.99
N LEU A 30 -15.51 -108.92 -20.78
CA LEU A 30 -16.17 -108.23 -21.89
C LEU A 30 -17.11 -107.12 -21.41
N ILE A 31 -17.83 -107.34 -20.29
CA ILE A 31 -18.69 -106.32 -19.68
C ILE A 31 -17.85 -105.15 -19.14
N GLU A 32 -16.70 -105.42 -18.51
CA GLU A 32 -15.79 -104.35 -18.04
C GLU A 32 -15.19 -103.56 -19.20
N LEU A 33 -14.81 -104.22 -20.29
CA LEU A 33 -14.30 -103.57 -21.49
C LEU A 33 -15.36 -102.63 -22.10
N VAL A 34 -16.60 -103.09 -22.25
CA VAL A 34 -17.71 -102.26 -22.75
C VAL A 34 -18.00 -101.09 -21.80
N LYS A 35 -18.00 -101.32 -20.47
CA LYS A 35 -18.14 -100.24 -19.48
C LYS A 35 -17.01 -99.21 -19.57
N LYS A 36 -15.77 -99.66 -19.78
CA LYS A 36 -14.59 -98.80 -19.95
C LYS A 36 -14.69 -97.96 -21.21
N TYR A 37 -15.10 -98.55 -22.34
CA TYR A 37 -15.34 -97.82 -23.58
C TYR A 37 -16.51 -96.83 -23.45
N TYR A 38 -17.58 -97.20 -22.78
CA TYR A 38 -18.70 -96.30 -22.49
C TYR A 38 -18.27 -95.12 -21.59
N LEU A 39 -17.51 -95.38 -20.53
CA LEU A 39 -16.96 -94.32 -19.66
C LEU A 39 -16.02 -93.40 -20.43
N MET A 40 -15.18 -93.95 -21.30
CA MET A 40 -14.27 -93.19 -22.15
C MET A 40 -15.04 -92.32 -23.16
N GLY A 41 -16.10 -92.86 -23.77
CA GLY A 41 -17.01 -92.12 -24.64
C GLY A 41 -17.67 -90.96 -23.91
N LYS A 42 -18.23 -91.21 -22.73
CA LYS A 42 -18.85 -90.18 -21.89
C LYS A 42 -17.85 -89.11 -21.46
N LYS A 43 -16.61 -89.49 -21.12
CA LYS A 43 -15.53 -88.55 -20.78
C LYS A 43 -15.11 -87.69 -21.98
N MET A 44 -15.09 -88.27 -23.19
CA MET A 44 -14.83 -87.49 -24.42
C MET A 44 -15.98 -86.54 -24.73
N GLU A 45 -17.23 -86.95 -24.53
CA GLU A 45 -18.40 -86.10 -24.71
C GLU A 45 -18.40 -84.91 -23.73
N THR A 46 -18.05 -85.14 -22.46
CA THR A 46 -17.91 -84.05 -21.47
C THR A 46 -16.80 -83.08 -21.88
N ARG A 47 -15.64 -83.58 -22.31
CA ARG A 47 -14.54 -82.72 -22.81
C ARG A 47 -14.93 -81.92 -24.05
N LEU A 48 -15.71 -82.51 -24.95
CA LEU A 48 -16.21 -81.82 -26.14
C LEU A 48 -17.19 -80.70 -25.75
N GLN A 49 -18.07 -80.97 -24.78
CA GLN A 49 -19.00 -79.98 -24.27
C GLN A 49 -18.27 -78.80 -23.59
N GLU A 50 -17.29 -79.09 -22.73
CA GLU A 50 -16.42 -78.09 -22.11
C GLU A 50 -15.69 -77.24 -23.17
N ALA A 51 -15.19 -77.84 -24.25
CA ALA A 51 -14.54 -77.13 -25.34
C ALA A 51 -15.51 -76.21 -26.11
N ILE A 52 -16.76 -76.65 -26.33
CA ILE A 52 -17.80 -75.84 -26.98
C ILE A 52 -18.18 -74.64 -26.10
N GLU A 53 -18.31 -74.84 -24.79
CA GLU A 53 -18.61 -73.77 -23.85
C GLU A 53 -17.46 -72.77 -23.73
N ALA A 54 -16.21 -73.25 -23.70
CA ALA A 54 -15.03 -72.40 -23.74
C ALA A 54 -14.97 -71.57 -25.03
N TYR A 55 -15.28 -72.16 -26.18
CA TYR A 55 -15.33 -71.42 -27.45
C TYR A 55 -16.44 -70.37 -27.47
N LYS A 56 -17.65 -70.70 -26.98
CA LYS A 56 -18.75 -69.73 -26.87
C LYS A 56 -18.39 -68.56 -25.94
N LYS A 57 -17.75 -68.85 -24.81
CA LYS A 57 -17.26 -67.84 -23.86
C LYS A 57 -16.22 -66.93 -24.52
N SER A 58 -15.20 -67.52 -25.15
CA SER A 58 -14.16 -66.77 -25.87
C SER A 58 -14.72 -65.89 -27.00
N LYS A 59 -15.72 -66.39 -27.76
CA LYS A 59 -16.39 -65.61 -28.80
C LYS A 59 -17.18 -64.42 -28.22
N LYS A 60 -17.85 -64.61 -27.08
CA LYS A 60 -18.55 -63.52 -26.39
C LYS A 60 -17.57 -62.46 -25.90
N GLU A 61 -16.45 -62.87 -25.30
CA GLU A 61 -15.39 -61.97 -24.83
C GLU A 61 -14.76 -61.18 -26.00
N SER A 62 -14.50 -61.82 -27.13
CA SER A 62 -13.99 -61.15 -28.34
C SER A 62 -14.98 -60.11 -28.90
N MET A 63 -16.27 -60.40 -28.89
CA MET A 63 -17.31 -59.46 -29.32
C MET A 63 -17.43 -58.27 -28.35
N GLU A 64 -17.31 -58.51 -27.05
CA GLU A 64 -17.32 -57.45 -26.05
C GLU A 64 -16.08 -56.56 -26.15
N LEU A 65 -14.90 -57.14 -26.37
CA LEU A 65 -13.66 -56.40 -26.62
C LEU A 65 -13.78 -55.51 -27.87
N THR A 66 -14.39 -56.02 -28.95
CA THR A 66 -14.60 -55.24 -30.17
C THR A 66 -15.50 -54.04 -29.92
N LYS A 67 -16.58 -54.20 -29.14
CA LYS A 67 -17.46 -53.09 -28.75
C LYS A 67 -16.76 -52.05 -27.88
N ARG A 68 -15.96 -52.51 -26.91
CA ARG A 68 -15.17 -51.60 -26.06
C ARG A 68 -14.17 -50.80 -26.88
N LEU A 69 -13.54 -51.43 -27.88
CA LEU A 69 -12.60 -50.75 -28.76
C LEU A 69 -13.28 -49.69 -29.63
N GLN A 70 -14.47 -50.00 -30.17
CA GLN A 70 -15.25 -49.02 -30.93
C GLN A 70 -15.68 -47.82 -30.07
N ASN A 71 -16.18 -48.06 -28.85
CA ASN A 71 -16.55 -46.98 -27.94
C ASN A 71 -15.34 -46.09 -27.58
N ALA A 72 -14.18 -46.69 -27.29
CA ALA A 72 -12.96 -45.94 -27.01
C ALA A 72 -12.49 -45.10 -28.22
N GLU A 73 -12.72 -45.57 -29.45
CA GLU A 73 -12.40 -44.81 -30.66
C GLU A 73 -13.36 -43.62 -30.85
N GLU A 74 -14.65 -43.81 -30.58
CA GLU A 74 -15.66 -42.74 -30.62
C GLU A 74 -15.39 -41.66 -29.55
N GLU A 75 -15.06 -42.06 -28.31
CA GLU A 75 -14.65 -41.15 -27.23
C GLU A 75 -13.37 -40.39 -27.61
N SER A 76 -12.38 -41.06 -28.20
CA SER A 76 -11.15 -40.41 -28.67
C SER A 76 -11.43 -39.37 -29.77
N GLN A 77 -12.33 -39.67 -30.70
CA GLN A 77 -12.75 -38.71 -31.74
C GLN A 77 -13.49 -37.53 -31.13
N LEU A 78 -14.40 -37.76 -30.17
CA LEU A 78 -15.11 -36.70 -29.47
C LEU A 78 -14.12 -35.78 -28.74
N HIS A 79 -13.19 -36.33 -27.95
CA HIS A 79 -12.14 -35.55 -27.30
C HIS A 79 -11.32 -34.73 -28.28
N LYS A 80 -10.97 -35.28 -29.45
CA LYS A 80 -10.24 -34.56 -30.49
C LYS A 80 -11.06 -33.39 -31.05
N THR A 81 -12.36 -33.58 -31.30
CA THR A 81 -13.24 -32.49 -31.76
C THR A 81 -13.42 -31.41 -30.71
N THR A 82 -13.61 -31.78 -29.44
CA THR A 82 -13.73 -30.84 -28.31
C THR A 82 -12.43 -30.06 -28.12
N SER A 83 -11.27 -30.73 -28.15
CA SER A 83 -9.96 -30.08 -28.06
C SER A 83 -9.73 -29.08 -29.20
N ASN A 84 -10.10 -29.44 -30.43
CA ASN A 84 -9.99 -28.53 -31.58
C ASN A 84 -10.89 -27.30 -31.44
N SER A 85 -12.12 -27.46 -30.92
CA SER A 85 -13.04 -26.34 -30.65
C SER A 85 -12.47 -25.39 -29.58
N ILE A 86 -11.89 -25.94 -28.50
CA ILE A 86 -11.23 -25.16 -27.46
C ILE A 86 -10.04 -24.39 -28.04
N ILE A 87 -9.20 -25.04 -28.84
CA ILE A 87 -8.05 -24.41 -29.51
C ILE A 87 -8.51 -23.24 -30.39
N GLN A 88 -9.57 -23.42 -31.18
CA GLN A 88 -10.12 -22.34 -32.01
C GLN A 88 -10.65 -21.16 -31.17
N SER A 89 -11.36 -21.44 -30.07
CA SER A 89 -11.83 -20.38 -29.16
C SER A 89 -10.67 -19.63 -28.53
N LEU A 90 -9.60 -20.32 -28.12
CA LEU A 90 -8.41 -19.67 -27.55
C LEU A 90 -7.66 -18.83 -28.60
N GLN A 91 -7.56 -19.31 -29.85
CA GLN A 91 -6.96 -18.55 -30.94
C GLN A 91 -7.73 -17.25 -31.23
N MET A 92 -9.06 -17.28 -31.23
CA MET A 92 -9.87 -16.07 -31.39
C MET A 92 -9.66 -15.08 -30.23
N GLU A 93 -9.54 -15.57 -29.01
CA GLU A 93 -9.28 -14.73 -27.83
C GLU A 93 -7.90 -14.08 -27.89
N ILE A 94 -6.86 -14.81 -28.30
CA ILE A 94 -5.52 -14.26 -28.53
C ILE A 94 -5.56 -13.16 -29.60
N GLN A 95 -6.29 -13.36 -30.70
CA GLN A 95 -6.44 -12.35 -31.75
C GLN A 95 -7.15 -11.09 -31.23
N GLN A 96 -8.17 -11.25 -30.39
CA GLN A 96 -8.87 -10.13 -29.76
C GLN A 96 -7.96 -9.37 -28.80
N LEU A 97 -7.21 -10.08 -27.96
CA LEU A 97 -6.24 -9.46 -27.03
C LEU A 97 -5.15 -8.69 -27.78
N ASN A 98 -4.63 -9.23 -28.89
CA ASN A 98 -3.67 -8.54 -29.73
C ASN A 98 -4.26 -7.25 -30.34
N SER A 99 -5.52 -7.30 -30.80
CA SER A 99 -6.21 -6.12 -31.32
C SER A 99 -6.39 -5.04 -30.24
N ASN A 100 -6.75 -5.45 -29.02
CA ASN A 100 -6.88 -4.54 -27.88
C ASN A 100 -5.52 -3.96 -27.45
N SER A 101 -4.45 -4.73 -27.53
CA SER A 101 -3.09 -4.25 -27.24
C SER A 101 -2.65 -3.18 -28.25
N GLN A 102 -2.99 -3.37 -29.54
CA GLN A 102 -2.72 -2.37 -30.58
C GLN A 102 -3.50 -1.08 -30.36
N THR A 103 -4.79 -1.16 -30.00
CA THR A 103 -5.59 0.04 -29.71
C THR A 103 -5.09 0.79 -28.47
N LEU A 104 -4.68 0.07 -27.42
CA LEU A 104 -4.07 0.67 -26.23
C LEU A 104 -2.73 1.35 -26.56
N THR A 105 -1.91 0.76 -27.43
CA THR A 105 -0.66 1.37 -27.88
C THR A 105 -0.94 2.67 -28.63
N LEU A 106 -1.91 2.66 -29.54
CA LEU A 106 -2.30 3.87 -30.28
C LEU A 106 -2.86 4.97 -29.37
N LEU A 107 -3.67 4.61 -28.37
CA LEU A 107 -4.18 5.56 -27.38
C LEU A 107 -3.04 6.15 -26.54
N LYS A 108 -2.07 5.32 -26.13
CA LYS A 108 -0.89 5.75 -25.40
C LYS A 108 -0.08 6.76 -26.22
N ASP A 109 0.20 6.46 -27.49
CA ASP A 109 0.93 7.36 -28.38
C ASP A 109 0.20 8.70 -28.56
N GLN A 110 -1.14 8.69 -28.67
CA GLN A 110 -1.95 9.91 -28.72
C GLN A 110 -1.86 10.74 -27.44
N VAL A 111 -1.87 10.10 -26.27
CA VAL A 111 -1.73 10.78 -24.98
C VAL A 111 -0.33 11.38 -24.86
N GLU A 112 0.72 10.65 -25.24
CA GLU A 112 2.10 11.16 -25.24
C GLU A 112 2.27 12.35 -26.19
N GLU A 113 1.68 12.28 -27.39
CA GLU A 113 1.70 13.39 -28.35
C GLU A 113 0.99 14.64 -27.79
N ASN A 114 -0.18 14.47 -27.16
CA ASN A 114 -0.92 15.56 -26.56
C ASN A 114 -0.17 16.19 -25.38
N LEU A 115 0.44 15.37 -24.53
CA LEU A 115 1.23 15.85 -23.40
C LEU A 115 2.48 16.60 -23.88
N SER A 116 3.12 16.12 -24.96
CA SER A 116 4.25 16.80 -25.59
C SER A 116 3.86 18.17 -26.15
N LYS A 117 2.71 18.28 -26.82
CA LYS A 117 2.18 19.56 -27.33
C LYS A 117 1.87 20.53 -26.18
N GLN A 118 1.23 20.05 -25.12
CA GLN A 118 0.92 20.88 -23.94
C GLN A 118 2.20 21.39 -23.29
N PHE A 119 3.20 20.53 -23.11
CA PHE A 119 4.49 20.92 -22.56
C PHE A 119 5.21 21.97 -23.43
N GLN A 120 5.16 21.83 -24.75
CA GLN A 120 5.72 22.83 -25.66
C GLN A 120 4.99 24.17 -25.57
N GLN A 121 3.67 24.17 -25.49
CA GLN A 121 2.86 25.38 -25.35
C GLN A 121 3.16 26.08 -24.01
N GLU A 122 3.19 25.31 -22.92
CA GLU A 122 3.51 25.82 -21.58
C GLU A 122 4.92 26.41 -21.54
N LYS A 123 5.90 25.76 -22.17
CA LYS A 123 7.26 26.30 -22.33
C LYS A 123 7.30 27.63 -23.08
N LEU A 124 6.46 27.81 -24.10
CA LEU A 124 6.35 29.09 -24.81
C LEU A 124 5.76 30.17 -23.91
N ILE A 125 4.68 29.86 -23.18
CA ILE A 125 4.04 30.78 -22.22
C ILE A 125 5.02 31.23 -21.15
N TYR A 126 5.76 30.30 -20.53
CA TYR A 126 6.78 30.62 -19.54
C TYR A 126 7.88 31.52 -20.09
N ASN A 127 8.31 31.31 -21.33
CA ASN A 127 9.33 32.15 -21.94
C ASN A 127 8.80 33.56 -22.23
N ASP A 128 7.57 33.69 -22.73
CA ASP A 128 6.92 34.98 -22.95
C ASP A 128 6.71 35.75 -21.65
N GLU A 129 6.28 35.07 -20.59
CA GLU A 129 6.13 35.69 -19.26
C GLU A 129 7.47 36.15 -18.69
N ARG A 130 8.52 35.34 -18.83
CA ARG A 130 9.87 35.72 -18.43
C ARG A 130 10.36 36.97 -19.16
N VAL A 131 10.09 37.09 -20.47
CA VAL A 131 10.42 38.29 -21.24
C VAL A 131 9.65 39.50 -20.72
N ARG A 132 8.33 39.38 -20.49
CA ARG A 132 7.50 40.47 -19.93
C ARG A 132 7.97 40.92 -18.55
N LEU A 133 8.35 39.98 -17.69
CA LEU A 133 8.88 40.30 -16.36
C LEU A 133 10.21 41.04 -16.46
N ASN A 134 11.10 40.62 -17.35
CA ASN A 134 12.36 41.32 -17.59
C ASN A 134 12.14 42.74 -18.12
N ASP A 135 11.20 42.93 -19.07
CA ASP A 135 10.85 44.26 -19.58
C ASP A 135 10.30 45.18 -18.46
N ARG A 136 9.49 44.61 -17.55
CA ARG A 136 8.97 45.34 -16.39
C ARG A 136 10.08 45.71 -15.40
N ILE A 137 11.03 44.80 -15.16
CA ILE A 137 12.20 45.07 -14.31
C ILE A 137 13.01 46.21 -14.91
N GLN A 138 13.34 46.16 -16.20
CA GLN A 138 14.09 47.24 -16.87
C GLN A 138 13.38 48.60 -16.79
N LYS A 139 12.05 48.61 -16.92
CA LYS A 139 11.27 49.84 -16.77
C LYS A 139 11.35 50.40 -15.35
N LEU A 140 11.24 49.54 -14.34
CA LEU A 140 11.38 49.94 -12.94
C LEU A 140 12.80 50.44 -12.62
N GLU A 141 13.83 49.80 -13.16
CA GLU A 141 15.22 50.25 -13.03
C GLU A 141 15.40 51.66 -13.61
N LEU A 142 14.82 51.93 -14.79
CA LEU A 142 14.86 53.26 -15.41
C LEU A 142 14.12 54.31 -14.57
N ASP A 143 12.96 53.95 -14.02
CA ASP A 143 12.17 54.85 -13.15
C ASP A 143 12.93 55.18 -11.85
N ILE A 144 13.61 54.20 -11.25
CA ILE A 144 14.48 54.39 -10.09
C ILE A 144 15.67 55.30 -10.44
N GLU A 145 16.33 55.09 -11.58
CA GLU A 145 17.44 55.94 -12.04
C GLU A 145 16.99 57.40 -12.23
N ASN A 146 15.79 57.60 -12.79
CA ASN A 146 15.21 58.94 -12.96
C ASN A 146 14.88 59.60 -11.61
N GLN A 147 14.33 58.85 -10.64
CA GLN A 147 14.09 59.37 -9.29
C GLN A 147 15.41 59.76 -8.60
N GLN A 148 16.46 58.94 -8.71
CA GLN A 148 17.78 59.28 -8.18
C GLN A 148 18.36 60.56 -8.81
N LYS A 149 18.19 60.75 -10.12
CA LYS A 149 18.57 62.00 -10.81
C LYS A 149 17.78 63.21 -10.30
N GLN A 150 16.49 63.05 -10.00
CA GLN A 150 15.68 64.13 -9.41
C GLN A 150 16.15 64.49 -8.01
N TYR A 151 16.35 63.49 -7.13
CA TYR A 151 16.83 63.72 -5.76
C TYR A 151 18.23 64.37 -5.73
N THR A 152 19.13 63.96 -6.62
CA THR A 152 20.46 64.58 -6.72
C THR A 152 20.40 66.02 -7.23
N ALA A 153 19.51 66.34 -8.18
CA ALA A 153 19.28 67.71 -8.63
C ALA A 153 18.71 68.60 -7.50
N GLU A 154 17.77 68.07 -6.72
CA GLU A 154 17.18 68.78 -5.59
C GLU A 154 18.20 69.03 -4.46
N LEU A 155 19.03 68.04 -4.13
CA LEU A 155 20.15 68.19 -3.19
C LEU A 155 21.16 69.26 -3.64
N ASN A 156 21.46 69.32 -4.93
CA ASN A 156 22.36 70.36 -5.47
C ASN A 156 21.74 71.75 -5.34
N LYS A 157 20.44 71.89 -5.62
CA LYS A 157 19.72 73.16 -5.44
C LYS A 157 19.71 73.61 -3.98
N LEU A 158 19.52 72.69 -3.04
CA LEU A 158 19.56 73.00 -1.61
C LEU A 158 20.96 73.43 -1.17
N ARG A 159 22.02 72.79 -1.70
CA ARG A 159 23.41 73.22 -1.46
C ARG A 159 23.69 74.62 -2.00
N GLU A 160 23.20 74.96 -3.19
CA GLU A 160 23.33 76.30 -3.75
C GLU A 160 22.63 77.35 -2.85
N GLN A 161 21.43 77.05 -2.37
CA GLN A 161 20.73 77.93 -1.42
C GLN A 161 21.49 78.09 -0.09
N GLN A 162 22.10 77.03 0.43
CA GLN A 162 22.92 77.11 1.63
C GLN A 162 24.17 77.98 1.42
N VAL A 163 24.80 77.92 0.25
CA VAL A 163 25.92 78.82 -0.10
C VAL A 163 25.45 80.27 -0.14
N GLU A 164 24.30 80.55 -0.74
CA GLU A 164 23.73 81.91 -0.81
C GLU A 164 23.37 82.46 0.59
N VAL A 165 22.80 81.63 1.47
CA VAL A 165 22.52 82.01 2.86
C VAL A 165 23.81 82.27 3.63
N LYS A 166 24.82 81.44 3.42
CA LYS A 166 26.13 81.61 4.07
C LYS A 166 26.82 82.90 3.65
N GLU A 167 26.76 83.25 2.36
CA GLU A 167 27.28 84.51 1.82
C GLU A 167 26.52 85.72 2.39
N LYS A 168 25.19 85.61 2.59
CA LYS A 168 24.39 86.66 3.26
C LYS A 168 24.72 86.81 4.74
N ILE A 169 25.02 85.72 5.45
CA ILE A 169 25.44 85.76 6.86
C ILE A 169 26.82 86.43 6.97
N GLU A 170 27.76 86.11 6.08
CA GLU A 170 29.10 86.71 6.05
C GLU A 170 29.03 88.23 5.80
N ILE A 171 28.09 88.70 4.97
CA ILE A 171 27.83 90.13 4.75
C ILE A 171 27.18 90.81 5.97
N LEU A 172 26.43 90.08 6.80
CA LEU A 172 25.82 90.61 8.03
C LEU A 172 26.82 90.67 9.20
N GLU A 173 27.70 89.68 9.31
CA GLU A 173 28.76 89.66 10.33
C GLU A 173 29.82 90.77 10.11
N ASP A 174 30.04 91.20 8.87
CA ASP A 174 30.93 92.33 8.56
C ASP A 174 30.32 93.72 8.86
N ASN A 175 29.00 93.83 9.14
CA ASN A 175 28.32 95.11 9.36
C ASN A 175 28.02 95.46 10.83
N ASP A 176 28.21 94.53 11.78
CA ASP A 176 27.87 94.73 13.21
C ASP A 176 29.09 94.70 14.16
N ILE A 177 30.20 95.36 13.80
CA ILE A 177 31.30 95.64 14.74
C ILE A 177 31.39 97.12 15.05
N ILE A 178 30.50 97.65 15.91
CA ILE A 178 30.79 98.80 16.80
C ILE A 178 30.05 98.64 18.15
N ASP A 179 30.87 98.56 19.21
CA ASP A 179 30.61 98.87 20.62
C ASP A 179 29.51 98.15 21.42
N SER A 180 29.92 97.19 22.25
CA SER A 180 29.91 97.40 23.71
C SER A 180 30.56 96.25 24.49
N LYS A 181 31.37 96.64 25.47
CA LYS A 181 32.06 95.80 26.45
C LYS A 181 31.16 95.49 27.65
N ASP A 182 31.59 94.46 28.38
CA ASP A 182 31.30 94.12 29.79
C ASP A 182 29.95 93.46 30.11
N SER A 183 29.99 92.14 30.32
CA SER A 183 29.95 91.57 31.68
C SER A 183 30.13 90.05 31.63
N GLY A 184 30.94 89.53 32.54
CA GLY A 184 31.28 88.12 32.61
C GLY A 184 30.17 87.26 33.21
N SER A 185 30.15 85.99 32.82
CA SER A 185 29.71 84.90 33.68
C SER A 185 30.24 83.58 33.12
N ASP A 186 30.93 82.87 34.00
CA ASP A 186 31.49 81.53 33.90
C ASP A 186 30.43 80.51 33.44
N GLY A 187 30.77 79.65 32.47
CA GLY A 187 29.81 78.67 31.94
C GLY A 187 30.30 77.70 30.85
N THR A 188 31.60 77.67 30.54
CA THR A 188 32.14 76.81 29.46
C THR A 188 33.04 75.71 30.01
N LYS A 189 32.47 74.76 30.77
CA LYS A 189 33.14 73.50 31.13
C LYS A 189 32.23 72.26 31.21
N THR A 190 31.12 72.23 30.48
CA THR A 190 30.21 71.05 30.47
C THR A 190 29.86 70.50 29.08
N TYR A 191 30.41 71.06 27.99
CA TYR A 191 30.12 70.58 26.64
C TYR A 191 31.21 69.67 26.01
N GLU A 192 32.37 69.53 26.65
CA GLU A 192 33.50 68.77 26.08
C GLU A 192 33.71 67.36 26.67
N TYR A 193 32.82 66.87 27.54
CA TYR A 193 32.92 65.52 28.13
C TYR A 193 31.80 64.55 27.71
N ILE A 194 30.78 65.01 26.98
CA ILE A 194 29.64 64.16 26.57
C ILE A 194 29.88 63.46 25.21
N HIS A 195 30.84 63.93 24.41
CA HIS A 195 31.11 63.37 23.08
C HIS A 195 32.19 62.28 23.00
N SER A 196 32.69 61.75 24.13
CA SER A 196 33.78 60.75 24.13
C SER A 196 33.47 59.41 24.82
N LEU A 197 32.21 59.03 25.02
CA LEU A 197 31.86 57.72 25.60
C LEU A 197 30.91 56.89 24.71
N PRO A 198 30.99 55.54 24.72
CA PRO A 198 30.23 54.69 23.81
C PRO A 198 28.73 54.69 24.12
N LEU A 199 27.92 54.63 23.05
CA LEU A 199 26.46 54.74 23.01
C LEU A 199 25.68 53.85 24.00
N ASN A 200 26.29 52.76 24.49
CA ASN A 200 25.62 51.78 25.34
C ASN A 200 25.51 52.17 26.83
N SER A 201 26.16 53.25 27.27
CA SER A 201 25.98 53.81 28.64
C SER A 201 25.10 55.05 28.70
N GLN A 202 24.74 55.65 27.56
CA GLN A 202 23.78 56.77 27.52
C GLN A 202 22.32 56.29 27.61
N MET A 203 22.04 55.05 27.17
CA MET A 203 20.70 54.48 27.19
C MET A 203 20.21 54.07 28.60
N ASN A 204 21.12 53.76 29.53
CA ASN A 204 20.76 53.32 30.89
C ASN A 204 20.57 54.45 31.91
N LEU A 205 20.93 55.70 31.58
CA LEU A 205 20.68 56.86 32.45
C LEU A 205 19.33 57.53 32.18
N ILE A 206 18.72 57.28 31.01
CA ILE A 206 17.40 57.84 30.64
C ILE A 206 16.24 56.93 31.09
N MET A 207 16.52 55.67 31.42
CA MET A 207 15.50 54.71 31.90
C MET A 207 15.36 54.68 33.43
N GLU A 208 16.27 55.30 34.21
CA GLU A 208 16.20 55.29 35.69
C GLU A 208 15.62 56.58 36.30
N GLU A 209 15.32 57.60 35.49
CA GLU A 209 14.81 58.90 35.97
C GLU A 209 13.29 59.08 35.87
N ASN A 210 12.57 58.14 35.23
CA ASN A 210 11.10 58.23 35.06
C ASN A 210 10.28 57.36 36.02
N ASP A 211 10.90 56.51 36.84
CA ASP A 211 10.17 55.65 37.81
C ASP A 211 10.11 56.23 39.25
N SER A 212 10.55 57.47 39.48
CA SER A 212 10.54 58.12 40.81
C SER A 212 9.67 59.38 40.93
N GLN A 213 8.83 59.72 39.95
CA GLN A 213 7.96 60.92 40.02
C GLN A 213 6.45 60.68 39.93
N ILE A 214 5.98 59.44 40.02
CA ILE A 214 4.53 59.12 39.99
C ILE A 214 3.94 58.76 41.37
N GLU A 215 4.75 58.75 42.43
CA GLU A 215 4.30 58.37 43.79
C GLU A 215 4.28 59.53 44.82
N SER A 216 4.15 60.79 44.38
CA SER A 216 4.06 61.95 45.30
C SER A 216 2.96 62.97 44.99
N LEU A 217 1.90 62.62 44.24
CA LEU A 217 0.79 63.54 43.93
C LEU A 217 -0.60 62.89 44.09
N LEU A 218 -0.80 62.09 45.14
CA LEU A 218 -2.12 61.50 45.45
C LEU A 218 -2.64 61.73 46.87
N GLU A 219 -2.12 62.69 47.63
CA GLU A 219 -2.78 63.16 48.85
C GLU A 219 -2.66 64.68 48.99
N ILE A 220 -3.72 65.29 49.54
CA ILE A 220 -3.87 66.71 49.95
C ILE A 220 -4.57 67.61 48.91
N ASN A 221 -5.91 67.60 48.90
CA ASN A 221 -6.74 68.69 49.46
C ASN A 221 -8.17 68.66 48.91
N GLY A 222 -9.10 68.19 49.73
CA GLY A 222 -10.46 68.73 49.71
C GLY A 222 -10.51 69.96 50.62
N HIS A 223 -10.92 71.12 50.11
CA HIS A 223 -11.67 72.11 50.88
C HIS A 223 -12.31 73.21 50.03
N LYS A 224 -13.47 73.63 50.52
CA LYS A 224 -14.42 74.63 50.01
C LYS A 224 -13.85 76.06 50.02
N SER A 225 -14.28 76.89 49.07
CA SER A 225 -14.69 78.31 49.21
C SER A 225 -14.87 78.91 47.80
N SER A 226 -16.01 79.48 47.42
CA SER A 226 -16.61 80.78 47.82
C SER A 226 -15.84 82.00 47.29
N VAL A 227 -16.60 83.04 46.90
CA VAL A 227 -16.25 84.42 46.44
C VAL A 227 -16.54 84.59 44.94
N VAL A 228 -17.71 85.09 44.51
CA VAL A 228 -18.27 86.47 44.55
C VAL A 228 -17.47 87.46 43.68
N ILE A 229 -18.04 87.85 42.54
CA ILE A 229 -17.91 89.20 41.97
C ILE A 229 -19.29 89.62 41.45
N ASP A 230 -19.82 90.68 42.07
CA ASP A 230 -20.96 91.48 41.63
C ASP A 230 -20.60 92.29 40.38
N SER A 231 -21.58 92.52 39.50
CA SER A 231 -21.70 93.78 38.74
C SER A 231 -23.16 94.03 38.38
N THR A 232 -23.64 95.18 38.81
CA THR A 232 -25.02 95.67 38.80
C THR A 232 -25.31 96.57 37.60
N LEU A 233 -26.63 96.73 37.32
CA LEU A 233 -27.30 97.81 36.58
C LEU A 233 -27.26 97.79 35.04
N TYR A 234 -28.39 97.56 34.39
CA TYR A 234 -29.40 98.58 34.06
C TYR A 234 -30.76 97.93 33.73
N ALA A 235 -31.84 98.56 34.19
CA ALA A 235 -33.22 98.12 34.02
C ALA A 235 -33.75 98.43 32.61
N ASN A 236 -34.73 97.64 32.13
CA ASN A 236 -35.99 98.20 31.63
C ASN A 236 -37.10 97.15 31.51
N ASP A 237 -38.30 97.61 31.87
CA ASP A 237 -39.59 96.94 31.93
C ASP A 237 -40.04 96.26 30.64
N THR A 238 -40.65 95.07 30.76
CA THR A 238 -41.94 94.72 30.10
C THR A 238 -42.46 93.33 30.53
N SER A 239 -43.77 93.25 30.77
CA SER A 239 -44.64 92.05 30.87
C SER A 239 -44.55 91.16 32.13
N VAL A 240 -45.53 91.34 33.02
CA VAL A 240 -45.73 90.59 34.28
C VAL A 240 -46.44 89.23 34.09
N GLU A 241 -46.87 88.86 32.88
CA GLU A 241 -47.60 87.58 32.68
C GLU A 241 -46.71 86.40 32.22
N ASP A 242 -45.52 86.64 31.66
CA ASP A 242 -44.65 85.56 31.17
C ASP A 242 -43.66 85.02 32.22
N SER A 243 -43.41 85.75 33.31
CA SER A 243 -42.48 85.31 34.37
C SER A 243 -43.03 84.15 35.22
N GLY A 244 -44.35 83.99 35.33
CA GLY A 244 -44.96 82.89 36.09
C GLY A 244 -44.83 81.55 35.37
N ARG A 245 -45.17 81.54 34.08
CA ARG A 245 -45.13 80.35 33.23
C ARG A 245 -43.70 79.87 32.96
N LEU A 246 -42.74 80.78 32.87
CA LEU A 246 -41.32 80.43 32.73
C LEU A 246 -40.76 79.74 33.98
N LYS A 247 -41.17 80.18 35.18
CA LYS A 247 -40.77 79.54 36.44
C LYS A 247 -41.42 78.17 36.63
N GLU A 248 -42.67 77.99 36.25
CA GLU A 248 -43.33 76.68 36.26
C GLU A 248 -42.69 75.70 35.27
N LEU A 249 -42.39 76.14 34.04
CA LEU A 249 -41.69 75.32 33.05
C LEU A 249 -40.25 74.97 33.47
N GLN A 250 -39.55 75.85 34.18
CA GLN A 250 -38.23 75.54 34.75
C GLN A 250 -38.31 74.50 35.86
N VAL A 251 -39.33 74.55 36.72
CA VAL A 251 -39.56 73.54 37.75
C VAL A 251 -39.96 72.20 37.12
N GLU A 252 -40.85 72.21 36.13
CA GLU A 252 -41.29 71.00 35.43
C GLU A 252 -40.12 70.32 34.68
N ASN A 253 -39.31 71.09 33.94
CA ASN A 253 -38.11 70.55 33.29
C ASN A 253 -37.10 70.00 34.29
N LYS A 254 -36.92 70.66 35.45
CA LYS A 254 -36.04 70.15 36.50
C LYS A 254 -36.56 68.81 37.04
N THR A 255 -37.86 68.68 37.28
CA THR A 255 -38.46 67.41 37.74
C THR A 255 -38.42 66.30 36.68
N LEU A 256 -38.58 66.63 35.40
CA LEU A 256 -38.44 65.68 34.30
C LEU A 256 -37.00 65.21 34.14
N PHE A 257 -36.03 66.12 34.26
CA PHE A 257 -34.61 65.78 34.22
C PHE A 257 -34.19 64.89 35.40
N GLU A 258 -34.73 65.15 36.59
CA GLU A 258 -34.48 64.34 37.78
C GLU A 258 -35.10 62.95 37.65
N LYS A 259 -36.33 62.84 37.12
CA LYS A 259 -36.93 61.54 36.77
C LYS A 259 -36.13 60.78 35.71
N PHE A 260 -35.67 61.46 34.67
CA PHE A 260 -34.85 60.87 33.62
C PHE A 260 -33.53 60.32 34.17
N ASN A 261 -32.87 61.05 35.08
CA ASN A 261 -31.64 60.58 35.71
C ASN A 261 -31.87 59.37 36.61
N ILE A 262 -32.97 59.34 37.37
CA ILE A 262 -33.34 58.17 38.18
C ILE A 262 -33.64 56.96 37.29
N GLU A 263 -34.37 57.15 36.18
CA GLU A 263 -34.68 56.07 35.24
C GLU A 263 -33.42 55.56 34.51
N LYS A 264 -32.50 56.47 34.16
CA LYS A 264 -31.19 56.12 33.62
C LYS A 264 -30.36 55.32 34.62
N GLU A 265 -30.30 55.73 35.88
CA GLU A 265 -29.59 54.99 36.93
C GLU A 265 -30.21 53.61 37.14
N ASN A 266 -31.53 53.51 37.19
CA ASN A 266 -32.22 52.22 37.31
C ASN A 266 -31.94 51.29 36.12
N ALA A 267 -31.92 51.82 34.89
CA ALA A 267 -31.55 51.05 33.71
C ALA A 267 -30.08 50.59 33.76
N LEU A 268 -29.18 51.43 34.27
CA LEU A 268 -27.76 51.11 34.42
C LEU A 268 -27.55 50.01 35.47
N VAL A 269 -28.27 50.08 36.59
CA VAL A 269 -28.28 49.02 37.62
C VAL A 269 -28.81 47.71 37.06
N PHE A 270 -29.90 47.73 36.30
CA PHE A 270 -30.46 46.54 35.66
C PHE A 270 -29.50 45.91 34.65
N LEU A 271 -28.84 46.72 33.81
CA LEU A 271 -27.85 46.23 32.84
C LEU A 271 -26.61 45.65 33.54
N ASN A 272 -26.15 46.26 34.63
CA ASN A 272 -25.05 45.72 35.42
C ASN A 272 -25.43 44.41 36.12
N GLN A 273 -26.68 44.27 36.56
CA GLN A 273 -27.18 43.01 37.10
C GLN A 273 -27.19 41.91 36.03
N GLN A 274 -27.71 42.18 34.83
CA GLN A 274 -27.68 41.22 33.72
C GLN A 274 -26.26 40.84 33.31
N LYS A 275 -25.34 41.81 33.30
CA LYS A 275 -23.93 41.55 33.01
C LYS A 275 -23.34 40.58 34.04
N CYS A 276 -23.61 40.80 35.33
CA CYS A 276 -23.15 39.93 36.41
C CYS A 276 -23.73 38.51 36.28
N GLU A 277 -25.02 38.38 35.98
CA GLU A 277 -25.67 37.08 35.75
C GLU A 277 -25.05 36.33 34.56
N ILE A 278 -24.80 37.02 33.44
CA ILE A 278 -24.13 36.43 32.28
C ILE A 278 -22.69 36.00 32.60
N GLU A 279 -21.94 36.82 33.36
CA GLU A 279 -20.59 36.48 33.80
C GLU A 279 -20.58 35.26 34.72
N THR A 280 -21.56 35.11 35.62
CA THR A 280 -21.70 33.93 36.47
C THR A 280 -21.99 32.67 35.63
N LEU A 281 -22.95 32.72 34.71
CA LEU A 281 -23.28 31.60 33.83
C LEU A 281 -22.10 31.20 32.94
N PHE A 282 -21.34 32.18 32.44
CA PHE A 282 -20.16 31.90 31.63
C PHE A 282 -19.06 31.22 32.45
N ASN A 283 -18.85 31.64 33.69
CA ASN A 283 -17.88 31.01 34.58
C ASN A 283 -18.29 29.58 34.98
N ASP A 284 -19.59 29.36 35.23
CA ASP A 284 -20.13 28.04 35.51
C ASP A 284 -19.93 27.11 34.30
N PHE A 285 -20.30 27.57 33.10
CA PHE A 285 -20.09 26.80 31.86
C PHE A 285 -18.60 26.49 31.61
N LYS A 286 -17.71 27.46 31.86
CA LYS A 286 -16.27 27.26 31.74
C LYS A 286 -15.76 26.21 32.74
N SER A 287 -16.30 26.18 33.95
CA SER A 287 -15.94 25.19 34.97
C SER A 287 -16.45 23.79 34.60
N GLU A 288 -17.67 23.67 34.08
CA GLU A 288 -18.23 22.40 33.60
C GLU A 288 -17.45 21.87 32.40
N PHE A 289 -17.10 22.73 31.45
CA PHE A 289 -16.31 22.34 30.28
C PHE A 289 -14.91 21.86 30.68
N LYS A 290 -14.30 22.51 31.69
CA LYS A 290 -13.01 22.07 32.23
C LYS A 290 -13.09 20.71 32.89
N LEU A 291 -14.13 20.46 33.69
CA LEU A 291 -14.38 19.15 34.32
C LEU A 291 -14.62 18.05 33.28
N ALA A 292 -15.36 18.35 32.21
CA ALA A 292 -15.59 17.40 31.12
C ALA A 292 -14.30 17.02 30.36
N LEU A 293 -13.43 18.00 30.11
CA LEU A 293 -12.11 17.73 29.52
C LEU A 293 -11.23 16.87 30.42
N GLU A 294 -11.20 17.18 31.72
CA GLU A 294 -10.42 16.42 32.70
C GLU A 294 -10.93 14.98 32.82
N GLN A 295 -12.24 14.77 32.76
CA GLN A 295 -12.84 13.43 32.77
C GLN A 295 -12.49 12.62 31.51
N LEU A 296 -12.47 13.27 30.34
CA LEU A 296 -12.11 12.61 29.07
C LEU A 296 -10.63 12.24 29.03
N GLU A 297 -9.76 13.03 29.65
CA GLU A 297 -8.33 12.73 29.78
C GLU A 297 -8.09 11.55 30.72
N ILE A 298 -8.79 11.47 31.86
CA ILE A 298 -8.75 10.32 32.77
C ILE A 298 -9.22 9.03 32.07
N GLU A 299 -10.29 9.11 31.28
CA GLU A 299 -10.81 7.95 30.54
C GLU A 299 -9.81 7.45 29.49
N LYS A 300 -9.17 8.38 28.77
CA LYS A 300 -8.12 8.04 27.79
C LYS A 300 -6.93 7.37 28.45
N ASP A 301 -6.45 7.90 29.57
CA ASP A 301 -5.33 7.32 30.31
C ASP A 301 -5.65 5.92 30.84
N GLN A 302 -6.90 5.72 31.29
CA GLN A 302 -7.36 4.40 31.74
C GLN A 302 -7.42 3.40 30.59
N GLN A 303 -7.93 3.79 29.41
CA GLN A 303 -7.93 2.93 28.22
C GLN A 303 -6.51 2.56 27.78
N VAL A 304 -5.57 3.52 27.77
CA VAL A 304 -4.16 3.26 27.43
C VAL A 304 -3.54 2.28 28.42
N LYS A 305 -3.84 2.43 29.72
CA LYS A 305 -3.34 1.53 30.76
C LYS A 305 -3.89 0.11 30.60
N ASP A 306 -5.17 -0.02 30.27
CA ASP A 306 -5.80 -1.32 30.05
C ASP A 306 -5.20 -2.01 28.82
N ILE A 307 -5.06 -1.31 27.70
CA ILE A 307 -4.40 -1.81 26.48
C ILE A 307 -2.96 -2.28 26.79
N ASN A 308 -2.19 -1.50 27.55
CA ASN A 308 -0.81 -1.84 27.88
C ASN A 308 -0.71 -3.07 28.80
N ASN A 309 -1.69 -3.25 29.70
CA ASN A 309 -1.77 -4.45 30.52
C ASN A 309 -2.12 -5.68 29.68
N THR A 310 -3.08 -5.57 28.75
CA THR A 310 -3.42 -6.65 27.82
C THR A 310 -2.21 -7.04 26.97
N PHE A 311 -1.47 -6.05 26.45
CA PHE A 311 -0.26 -6.31 25.66
C PHE A 311 0.83 -7.02 26.47
N LYS A 312 1.01 -6.67 27.74
CA LYS A 312 1.94 -7.38 28.65
C LYS A 312 1.50 -8.82 28.91
N GLU A 313 0.21 -9.06 29.12
CA GLU A 313 -0.33 -10.40 29.32
C GLU A 313 -0.14 -11.27 28.08
N GLU A 314 -0.44 -10.75 26.89
CA GLU A 314 -0.21 -11.42 25.61
C GLU A 314 1.28 -11.72 25.37
N THR A 315 2.16 -10.76 25.69
CA THR A 315 3.61 -10.95 25.58
C THR A 315 4.10 -12.06 26.52
N ASN A 316 3.58 -12.12 27.75
CA ASN A 316 3.92 -13.18 28.70
C ASN A 316 3.41 -14.55 28.23
N GLN A 317 2.17 -14.64 27.73
CA GLN A 317 1.63 -15.87 27.16
C GLN A 317 2.45 -16.36 25.95
N LEU A 318 2.87 -15.45 25.07
CA LEU A 318 3.74 -15.79 23.93
C LEU A 318 5.10 -16.32 24.41
N ASN A 319 5.69 -15.71 25.43
CA ASN A 319 6.96 -16.18 26.01
C ASN A 319 6.83 -17.57 26.66
N ASP A 320 5.70 -17.85 27.31
CA ASP A 320 5.42 -19.17 27.87
C ASP A 320 5.26 -20.23 26.77
N GLN A 321 4.54 -19.91 25.68
CA GLN A 321 4.41 -20.78 24.51
C GLN A 321 5.77 -21.05 23.84
N ILE A 322 6.59 -20.03 23.66
CA ILE A 322 7.96 -20.18 23.13
C ILE A 322 8.80 -21.08 24.04
N SER A 323 8.65 -20.97 25.36
CA SER A 323 9.37 -21.80 26.32
C SER A 323 8.94 -23.28 26.25
N GLN A 324 7.65 -23.54 26.11
CA GLN A 324 7.11 -24.90 25.92
C GLN A 324 7.57 -25.52 24.58
N LEU A 325 7.58 -24.74 23.50
CA LEU A 325 8.08 -25.19 22.21
C LEU A 325 9.57 -25.53 22.26
N LYS A 326 10.38 -24.69 22.90
CA LYS A 326 11.82 -24.97 23.11
C LYS A 326 12.03 -26.26 23.88
N GLN A 327 11.28 -26.50 24.95
CA GLN A 327 11.36 -27.74 25.73
C GLN A 327 11.00 -28.95 24.86
N THR A 328 9.94 -28.85 24.06
CA THR A 328 9.51 -29.94 23.16
C THR A 328 10.57 -30.24 22.10
N ILE A 329 11.23 -29.22 21.53
CA ILE A 329 12.33 -29.39 20.58
C ILE A 329 13.50 -30.15 21.24
N VAL A 330 13.91 -29.74 22.44
CA VAL A 330 15.00 -30.42 23.18
C VAL A 330 14.66 -31.88 23.47
N GLU A 331 13.42 -32.18 23.84
CA GLU A 331 12.97 -33.57 24.06
C GLU A 331 13.01 -34.41 22.78
N LYS A 332 12.63 -33.81 21.64
CA LYS A 332 12.70 -34.48 20.33
C LYS A 332 14.13 -34.69 19.86
N ASP A 333 15.02 -33.74 20.07
CA ASP A 333 16.44 -33.87 19.74
C ASP A 333 17.10 -34.97 20.58
N ASN A 334 16.85 -34.99 21.89
CA ASN A 334 17.33 -36.06 22.76
C ASN A 334 16.82 -37.45 22.32
N ALA A 335 15.56 -37.56 21.91
CA ALA A 335 15.00 -38.81 21.39
C ALA A 335 15.64 -39.24 20.06
N LEU A 336 15.99 -38.27 19.20
CA LEU A 336 16.67 -38.51 17.95
C LEU A 336 18.09 -39.04 18.19
N ASP A 337 18.82 -38.46 19.14
CA ASP A 337 20.16 -38.91 19.53
C ASP A 337 20.15 -40.32 20.13
N VAL A 338 19.16 -40.64 20.97
CA VAL A 338 18.98 -42.00 21.50
C VAL A 338 18.71 -42.98 20.35
N MET A 339 17.85 -42.64 19.38
CA MET A 339 17.62 -43.51 18.22
C MET A 339 18.86 -43.65 17.32
N ALA A 340 19.63 -42.58 17.14
CA ALA A 340 20.85 -42.61 16.34
C ALA A 340 21.92 -43.52 16.98
N THR A 341 22.09 -43.44 18.30
CA THR A 341 23.02 -44.30 19.07
C THR A 341 22.58 -45.76 19.05
N ASP A 342 21.29 -46.05 19.23
CA ASP A 342 20.75 -47.41 19.14
C ASP A 342 20.95 -48.01 17.75
N ASN A 343 20.66 -47.25 16.69
CA ASN A 343 20.87 -47.69 15.31
C ASN A 343 22.36 -47.91 15.01
N SER A 344 23.24 -47.02 15.49
CA SER A 344 24.69 -47.19 15.34
C SER A 344 25.18 -48.47 16.01
N SER A 345 24.74 -48.76 17.24
CA SER A 345 25.11 -49.99 17.96
C SER A 345 24.64 -51.25 17.23
N LYS A 346 23.46 -51.20 16.61
CA LYS A 346 22.88 -52.31 15.85
C LYS A 346 23.61 -52.53 14.52
N ILE A 347 24.02 -51.45 13.86
CA ILE A 347 24.87 -51.50 12.67
C ILE A 347 26.23 -52.10 13.02
N GLU A 348 26.86 -51.68 14.12
CA GLU A 348 28.14 -52.23 14.57
C GLU A 348 28.05 -53.73 14.89
N SER A 349 26.97 -54.18 15.53
CA SER A 349 26.69 -55.60 15.77
C SER A 349 26.60 -56.37 14.45
N LEU A 350 25.81 -55.88 13.49
CA LEU A 350 25.66 -56.53 12.19
C LEU A 350 26.99 -56.56 11.41
N CYS A 351 27.80 -55.51 11.49
CA CYS A 351 29.13 -55.48 10.88
C CYS A 351 30.08 -56.50 11.49
N ARG A 352 30.03 -56.73 12.81
CA ARG A 352 30.80 -57.81 13.47
C ARG A 352 30.34 -59.19 13.01
N ASP A 353 29.04 -59.40 12.90
CA ASP A 353 28.49 -60.69 12.44
C ASP A 353 28.88 -60.98 10.99
N ILE A 354 28.80 -59.97 10.11
CA ILE A 354 29.26 -60.09 8.70
C ILE A 354 30.75 -60.42 8.65
N SER A 355 31.59 -59.74 9.44
CA SER A 355 33.03 -59.99 9.48
C SER A 355 33.35 -61.42 9.95
N SER A 356 32.62 -61.91 10.95
CA SER A 356 32.70 -63.30 11.43
C SER A 356 32.35 -64.29 10.32
N TRP A 357 31.29 -64.02 9.56
CA TRP A 357 30.86 -64.89 8.47
C TRP A 357 31.85 -64.89 7.31
N GLU A 358 32.44 -63.74 6.98
CA GLU A 358 33.51 -63.65 5.98
C GLU A 358 34.74 -64.48 6.39
N GLN A 359 35.13 -64.41 7.66
CA GLN A 359 36.25 -65.20 8.18
C GLN A 359 35.95 -66.71 8.17
N ALA A 360 34.74 -67.12 8.54
CA ALA A 360 34.30 -68.51 8.47
C ALA A 360 34.23 -69.01 7.01
N MET A 361 33.79 -68.16 6.09
CA MET A 361 33.75 -68.47 4.67
C MET A 361 35.17 -68.67 4.11
N ALA A 362 36.12 -67.80 4.47
CA ALA A 362 37.51 -67.93 4.07
C ALA A 362 38.13 -69.25 4.57
N GLN A 363 37.90 -69.62 5.84
CA GLN A 363 38.36 -70.90 6.39
C GLN A 363 37.77 -72.10 5.64
N LYS A 364 36.47 -72.05 5.29
CA LYS A 364 35.82 -73.12 4.52
C LYS A 364 36.37 -73.24 3.10
N VAL A 365 36.71 -72.11 2.47
CA VAL A 365 37.37 -72.11 1.15
C VAL A 365 38.77 -72.73 1.24
N ASP A 366 39.54 -72.44 2.29
CA ASP A 366 40.85 -73.04 2.50
C ASP A 366 40.76 -74.55 2.78
N GLU A 367 39.79 -75.00 3.58
CA GLU A 367 39.50 -76.44 3.77
C GLU A 367 39.16 -77.13 2.44
N ILE A 368 38.33 -76.50 1.60
CA ILE A 368 37.99 -77.03 0.28
C ILE A 368 39.24 -77.15 -0.60
N ASN A 369 40.12 -76.15 -0.59
CA ASN A 369 41.36 -76.17 -1.37
C ASN A 369 42.33 -77.25 -0.86
N GLN A 370 42.43 -77.45 0.46
CA GLN A 370 43.20 -78.53 1.06
C GLN A 370 42.64 -79.92 0.70
N LEU A 371 41.31 -80.11 0.81
CA LEU A 371 40.65 -81.34 0.39
C LEU A 371 40.86 -81.62 -1.10
N LYS A 372 40.78 -80.58 -1.94
CA LYS A 372 41.03 -80.69 -3.39
C LYS A 372 42.48 -81.06 -3.70
N SER A 373 43.45 -80.55 -2.93
CA SER A 373 44.86 -80.94 -3.03
C SER A 373 45.09 -82.40 -2.59
N THR A 374 44.38 -82.85 -1.55
CA THR A 374 44.47 -84.22 -1.00
C THR A 374 43.83 -85.24 -1.96
N ILE A 375 42.71 -84.88 -2.59
CA ILE A 375 42.06 -85.68 -3.63
C ILE A 375 42.94 -85.77 -4.88
N SER A 376 43.69 -84.70 -5.21
CA SER A 376 44.65 -84.70 -6.32
C SER A 376 45.88 -85.58 -6.06
N SER A 377 46.22 -85.87 -4.81
CA SER A 377 47.40 -86.68 -4.44
C SER A 377 47.11 -88.15 -4.09
N THR A 378 45.85 -88.59 -4.01
CA THR A 378 45.47 -89.93 -3.49
C THR A 378 44.86 -90.89 -4.51
N THR A 379 44.81 -90.55 -5.80
CA THR A 379 44.26 -91.43 -6.83
C THR A 379 45.34 -92.24 -7.57
N SER A 380 45.92 -93.23 -6.87
CA SER A 380 46.64 -94.35 -7.48
C SER A 380 46.41 -95.68 -6.73
N THR A 381 45.19 -96.22 -6.85
CA THR A 381 44.77 -97.67 -6.82
C THR A 381 45.15 -98.60 -5.61
N PRO A 382 44.50 -99.78 -5.41
CA PRO A 382 43.14 -100.24 -5.78
C PRO A 382 42.37 -101.06 -4.67
N VAL A 383 41.15 -101.57 -5.01
CA VAL A 383 40.41 -102.73 -4.42
C VAL A 383 39.62 -102.45 -3.13
N SER A 384 38.34 -102.76 -2.89
CA SER A 384 37.23 -103.48 -3.56
C SER A 384 35.90 -103.14 -2.84
N ASN A 385 34.96 -102.41 -3.46
CA ASN A 385 33.51 -102.41 -3.13
C ASN A 385 32.70 -101.51 -4.10
N VAL A 386 32.96 -101.65 -5.41
CA VAL A 386 32.77 -100.55 -6.36
C VAL A 386 31.31 -100.26 -6.71
N GLU A 387 30.38 -101.22 -6.74
CA GLU A 387 29.04 -100.95 -7.31
C GLU A 387 28.06 -100.27 -6.33
N GLU A 388 28.01 -100.67 -5.06
CA GLU A 388 27.16 -99.97 -4.06
C GLU A 388 27.74 -98.61 -3.66
N GLN A 389 29.07 -98.48 -3.55
CA GLN A 389 29.70 -97.20 -3.28
C GLN A 389 29.65 -96.25 -4.48
N GLN A 390 29.75 -96.72 -5.73
CA GLN A 390 29.54 -95.85 -6.90
C GLN A 390 28.10 -95.37 -7.01
N GLN A 391 27.11 -96.21 -6.71
CA GLN A 391 25.71 -95.76 -6.70
C GLN A 391 25.46 -94.75 -5.58
N GLN A 392 25.95 -94.99 -4.35
CA GLN A 392 25.84 -94.01 -3.27
C GLN A 392 26.62 -92.71 -3.56
N GLN A 393 27.82 -92.77 -4.15
CA GLN A 393 28.57 -91.57 -4.55
C GLN A 393 27.88 -90.81 -5.68
N GLN A 394 27.34 -91.49 -6.69
CA GLN A 394 26.56 -90.84 -7.75
C GLN A 394 25.28 -90.21 -7.21
N GLN A 395 24.62 -90.84 -6.24
CA GLN A 395 23.40 -90.33 -5.63
C GLN A 395 23.70 -89.12 -4.73
N GLN A 396 24.78 -89.16 -3.95
CA GLN A 396 25.28 -88.01 -3.20
C GLN A 396 25.75 -86.87 -4.12
N GLN A 397 26.44 -87.17 -5.23
CA GLN A 397 26.83 -86.15 -6.22
C GLN A 397 25.61 -85.48 -6.85
N LYS A 398 24.57 -86.24 -7.21
CA LYS A 398 23.31 -85.66 -7.69
C LYS A 398 22.62 -84.79 -6.64
N GLU A 399 22.65 -85.20 -5.37
CA GLU A 399 22.07 -84.42 -4.28
C GLU A 399 22.85 -83.13 -4.00
N TYR A 400 24.19 -83.17 -4.09
CA TYR A 400 25.05 -81.99 -4.00
C TYR A 400 24.88 -81.07 -5.22
N GLU A 401 24.74 -81.60 -6.43
CA GLU A 401 24.43 -80.80 -7.62
C GLU A 401 23.06 -80.12 -7.49
N GLU A 402 22.03 -80.79 -6.96
CA GLU A 402 20.73 -80.16 -6.70
C GLU A 402 20.81 -79.07 -5.63
N LYS A 403 21.58 -79.28 -4.55
CA LYS A 403 21.82 -78.26 -3.52
C LYS A 403 22.58 -77.07 -4.08
N GLU A 404 23.59 -77.30 -4.93
CA GLU A 404 24.32 -76.24 -5.62
C GLU A 404 23.39 -75.46 -6.58
N LYS A 405 22.52 -76.15 -7.32
CA LYS A 405 21.53 -75.52 -8.20
C LYS A 405 20.55 -74.65 -7.41
N LYS A 406 20.05 -75.15 -6.27
CA LYS A 406 19.17 -74.39 -5.37
C LYS A 406 19.89 -73.18 -4.77
N LEU A 407 21.15 -73.34 -4.35
CA LEU A 407 21.93 -72.26 -3.77
C LEU A 407 22.25 -71.18 -4.82
N LYS A 408 22.62 -71.55 -6.05
CA LYS A 408 22.79 -70.63 -7.17
C LYS A 408 21.51 -69.89 -7.52
N ALA A 409 20.36 -70.58 -7.52
CA ALA A 409 19.06 -69.95 -7.74
C ALA A 409 18.70 -68.95 -6.63
N LEU A 410 18.99 -69.29 -5.36
CA LEU A 410 18.76 -68.41 -4.22
C LEU A 410 19.68 -67.18 -4.26
N LEU A 411 20.97 -67.38 -4.59
CA LEU A 411 21.96 -66.32 -4.74
C LEU A 411 21.58 -65.37 -5.88
N TYR A 412 21.10 -65.92 -7.00
CA TYR A 412 20.60 -65.11 -8.12
C TYR A 412 19.35 -64.31 -7.73
N GLY A 413 18.45 -64.91 -6.94
CA GLY A 413 17.29 -64.21 -6.37
C GLY A 413 17.68 -63.08 -5.42
N ALA A 414 18.63 -63.33 -4.52
CA ALA A 414 19.17 -62.32 -3.60
C ALA A 414 19.90 -61.20 -4.36
N GLN A 415 20.70 -61.55 -5.37
CA GLN A 415 21.41 -60.58 -6.20
C GLN A 415 20.43 -59.69 -6.96
N LYS A 416 19.35 -60.27 -7.52
CA LYS A 416 18.26 -59.52 -8.16
C LYS A 416 17.61 -58.54 -7.18
N HIS A 417 17.32 -58.98 -5.95
CA HIS A 417 16.74 -58.13 -4.91
C HIS A 417 17.68 -56.98 -4.51
N VAL A 418 18.99 -57.24 -4.37
CA VAL A 418 19.99 -56.21 -4.07
C VAL A 418 20.11 -55.20 -5.22
N THR A 419 20.07 -55.63 -6.48
CA THR A 419 20.03 -54.69 -7.62
C THR A 419 18.76 -53.85 -7.64
N GLU A 420 17.61 -54.42 -7.29
CA GLU A 420 16.35 -53.68 -7.21
C GLU A 420 16.38 -52.64 -6.08
N GLN A 421 16.91 -53.03 -4.90
CA GLN A 421 17.08 -52.09 -3.78
C GLN A 421 18.08 -50.98 -4.12
N LYS A 422 19.21 -51.29 -4.78
CA LYS A 422 20.15 -50.27 -5.25
C LYS A 422 19.49 -49.29 -6.23
N LYS A 423 18.65 -49.81 -7.14
CA LYS A 423 17.88 -48.99 -8.07
C LYS A 423 16.90 -48.08 -7.32
N GLN A 424 16.15 -48.60 -6.36
CA GLN A 424 15.22 -47.80 -5.53
C GLN A 424 15.95 -46.74 -4.70
N ILE A 425 17.12 -47.05 -4.13
CA ILE A 425 17.93 -46.07 -3.40
C ILE A 425 18.40 -44.95 -4.34
N GLN A 426 18.84 -45.30 -5.55
CA GLN A 426 19.28 -44.32 -6.54
C GLN A 426 18.13 -43.41 -7.01
N GLU A 427 16.93 -43.99 -7.17
CA GLU A 427 15.71 -43.26 -7.53
C GLU A 427 15.29 -42.30 -6.41
N ARG A 428 15.32 -42.74 -5.14
CA ARG A 428 15.07 -41.85 -3.99
C ARG A 428 16.15 -40.78 -3.82
N LEU A 429 17.42 -41.06 -4.10
CA LEU A 429 18.47 -40.05 -4.06
C LEU A 429 18.27 -38.97 -5.13
N ALA A 430 17.78 -39.36 -6.32
CA ALA A 430 17.42 -38.40 -7.36
C ALA A 430 16.23 -37.53 -6.94
N GLU A 431 15.20 -38.12 -6.33
CA GLU A 431 14.03 -37.39 -5.80
C GLU A 431 14.42 -36.40 -4.68
N VAL A 432 15.31 -36.80 -3.77
CA VAL A 432 15.84 -35.90 -2.73
C VAL A 432 16.66 -34.75 -3.33
N ALA A 433 17.43 -35.01 -4.39
CA ALA A 433 18.18 -33.96 -5.08
C ALA A 433 17.26 -32.95 -5.78
N GLU A 434 16.17 -33.43 -6.39
CA GLU A 434 15.14 -32.58 -7.01
C GLU A 434 14.44 -31.71 -5.95
N LYS A 435 14.03 -32.31 -4.83
CA LYS A 435 13.44 -31.60 -3.68
C LYS A 435 14.38 -30.53 -3.11
N ASN A 436 15.68 -30.82 -3.02
CA ASN A 436 16.66 -29.84 -2.57
C ASN A 436 16.81 -28.66 -3.55
N ASN A 437 16.75 -28.91 -4.86
CA ASN A 437 16.76 -27.84 -5.85
C ASN A 437 15.50 -26.96 -5.74
N GLU A 438 14.33 -27.57 -5.55
CA GLU A 438 13.06 -26.87 -5.31
C GLU A 438 13.14 -25.96 -4.07
N ILE A 439 13.74 -26.46 -2.97
CA ILE A 439 13.99 -25.67 -1.76
C ILE A 439 14.93 -24.48 -2.04
N VAL A 440 15.99 -24.68 -2.82
CA VAL A 440 16.91 -23.59 -3.18
C VAL A 440 16.22 -22.52 -4.02
N GLU A 441 15.39 -22.90 -4.99
CA GLU A 441 14.60 -21.95 -5.78
C GLU A 441 13.63 -21.16 -4.90
N LYS A 442 12.91 -21.84 -4.00
CA LYS A 442 12.00 -21.19 -3.04
C LYS A 442 12.75 -20.25 -2.10
N ASN A 443 13.96 -20.60 -1.66
CA ASN A 443 14.79 -19.71 -0.85
C ASN A 443 15.22 -18.46 -1.62
N ASN A 444 15.57 -18.58 -2.90
CA ASN A 444 15.88 -17.42 -3.74
C ASN A 444 14.66 -16.50 -3.93
N GLU A 445 13.47 -17.09 -4.10
CA GLU A 445 12.21 -16.36 -4.18
C GLU A 445 11.93 -15.60 -2.86
N ILE A 446 12.17 -16.24 -1.71
CA ILE A 446 12.07 -15.60 -0.39
C ILE A 446 13.05 -14.44 -0.24
N ILE A 447 14.29 -14.55 -0.75
CA ILE A 447 15.28 -13.46 -0.71
C ILE A 447 14.79 -12.26 -1.53
N ILE A 448 14.24 -12.50 -2.72
CA ILE A 448 13.68 -11.44 -3.57
C ILE A 448 12.49 -10.76 -2.89
N LEU A 449 11.58 -11.55 -2.32
CA LEU A 449 10.41 -11.03 -1.59
C LEU A 449 10.82 -10.21 -0.36
N LYS A 450 11.85 -10.64 0.38
CA LYS A 450 12.41 -9.85 1.49
C LYS A 450 12.94 -8.50 1.02
N GLY A 451 13.69 -8.46 -0.08
CA GLY A 451 14.17 -7.20 -0.66
C GLY A 451 13.05 -6.27 -1.12
N LEU A 452 11.95 -6.82 -1.65
CA LEU A 452 10.74 -6.04 -1.99
C LEU A 452 10.05 -5.48 -0.74
N ILE A 453 9.89 -6.28 0.31
CA ILE A 453 9.32 -5.84 1.59
C ILE A 453 10.16 -4.71 2.20
N GLU A 454 11.48 -4.83 2.15
CA GLU A 454 12.39 -3.80 2.67
C GLU A 454 12.25 -2.49 1.90
N ASN A 455 12.17 -2.54 0.57
CA ASN A 455 11.89 -1.36 -0.26
C ASN A 455 10.51 -0.74 0.04
N LEU A 456 9.46 -1.56 0.22
CA LEU A 456 8.14 -1.06 0.60
C LEU A 456 8.16 -0.40 1.99
N LYS A 457 8.93 -0.96 2.92
CA LYS A 457 9.11 -0.40 4.26
C LYS A 457 9.84 0.95 4.22
N THR A 458 10.85 1.11 3.37
CA THR A 458 11.50 2.42 3.17
C THR A 458 10.53 3.46 2.60
N LYS A 459 9.71 3.09 1.61
CA LYS A 459 8.68 3.99 1.06
C LYS A 459 7.59 4.35 2.06
N GLN A 460 7.24 3.42 2.93
CA GLN A 460 6.30 3.69 4.01
C GLN A 460 6.87 4.71 4.99
N ASN A 461 8.13 4.54 5.43
CA ASN A 461 8.80 5.51 6.29
C ASN A 461 8.90 6.90 5.65
N GLU A 462 9.22 6.99 4.36
CA GLU A 462 9.21 8.26 3.61
C GLU A 462 7.81 8.91 3.60
N THR A 463 6.76 8.10 3.48
CA THR A 463 5.38 8.60 3.52
C THR A 463 5.00 9.09 4.90
N ASP A 464 5.45 8.40 5.96
CA ASP A 464 5.22 8.78 7.35
C ASP A 464 5.98 10.06 7.70
N GLU A 465 7.22 10.24 7.22
CA GLU A 465 7.98 11.49 7.35
C GLU A 465 7.25 12.65 6.65
N MET A 466 6.80 12.47 5.40
CA MET A 466 6.03 13.48 4.68
C MET A 466 4.70 13.83 5.37
N SER A 467 4.04 12.85 5.98
CA SER A 467 2.83 13.06 6.78
C SER A 467 3.12 13.89 8.02
N ASN A 468 4.26 13.65 8.67
CA ASN A 468 4.69 14.39 9.85
C ASN A 468 5.03 15.86 9.50
N ASP A 469 5.78 16.08 8.42
CA ASP A 469 6.08 17.41 7.89
C ASP A 469 4.81 18.19 7.54
N TYR A 470 3.83 17.50 6.94
CA TYR A 470 2.52 18.09 6.65
C TYR A 470 1.77 18.49 7.92
N GLN A 471 1.83 17.68 8.97
CA GLN A 471 1.23 18.00 10.27
C GLN A 471 1.92 19.20 10.91
N GLU A 472 3.25 19.28 10.91
CA GLU A 472 3.97 20.45 11.43
C GLU A 472 3.63 21.73 10.67
N LEU A 473 3.57 21.65 9.34
CA LEU A 473 3.17 22.76 8.49
C LEU A 473 1.75 23.21 8.81
N LYS A 474 0.82 22.26 8.96
CA LYS A 474 -0.57 22.54 9.34
C LYS A 474 -0.65 23.26 10.70
N HIS A 475 0.09 22.80 11.71
CA HIS A 475 0.13 23.45 13.02
C HIS A 475 0.65 24.89 12.92
N SER A 476 1.68 25.14 12.10
CA SER A 476 2.21 26.49 11.85
C SER A 476 1.18 27.39 11.17
N TYR A 477 0.44 26.87 10.18
CA TYR A 477 -0.67 27.60 9.56
C TYR A 477 -1.79 27.91 10.54
N ASP A 478 -2.22 26.94 11.35
CA ASP A 478 -3.28 27.12 12.34
C ASP A 478 -2.87 28.17 13.38
N TYR A 479 -1.60 28.15 13.83
CA TYR A 479 -1.05 29.18 14.70
C TYR A 479 -1.09 30.58 14.07
N ASN A 480 -0.67 30.70 12.81
CA ASN A 480 -0.70 31.98 12.10
C ASN A 480 -2.12 32.49 11.89
N VAL A 481 -3.09 31.60 11.63
CA VAL A 481 -4.51 31.96 11.53
C VAL A 481 -5.05 32.46 12.87
N GLN A 482 -4.70 31.82 13.98
CA GLN A 482 -5.09 32.30 15.32
C GLN A 482 -4.50 33.67 15.62
N ARG A 483 -3.23 33.89 15.27
CA ARG A 483 -2.57 35.19 15.43
C ARG A 483 -3.22 36.28 14.56
N LEU A 484 -3.56 35.97 13.31
CA LEU A 484 -4.31 36.88 12.43
C LEU A 484 -5.65 37.28 13.03
N LYS A 485 -6.42 36.32 13.55
CA LYS A 485 -7.70 36.61 14.24
C LYS A 485 -7.53 37.52 15.45
N LEU A 486 -6.44 37.37 16.21
CA LEU A 486 -6.15 38.24 17.34
C LEU A 486 -5.88 39.69 16.88
N VAL A 487 -5.06 39.84 15.84
CA VAL A 487 -4.75 41.15 15.25
C VAL A 487 -5.99 41.80 14.65
N GLU A 488 -6.84 41.05 13.95
CA GLU A 488 -8.14 41.54 13.46
C GLU A 488 -9.06 41.97 14.61
N GLY A 489 -9.06 41.23 15.72
CA GLY A 489 -9.79 41.60 16.93
C GLY A 489 -9.31 42.93 17.53
N GLN A 490 -7.99 43.10 17.64
CA GLN A 490 -7.37 44.36 18.10
C GLN A 490 -7.71 45.52 17.15
N LEU A 491 -7.53 45.31 15.84
CA LEU A 491 -7.85 46.31 14.83
C LEU A 491 -9.32 46.74 14.89
N ASN A 492 -10.23 45.80 15.09
CA ASN A 492 -11.65 46.08 15.25
C ASN A 492 -11.97 46.85 16.53
N SER A 493 -11.24 46.61 17.63
CA SER A 493 -11.38 47.40 18.86
C SER A 493 -10.89 48.83 18.63
N THR A 494 -9.67 49.00 18.11
CA THR A 494 -9.10 50.31 17.81
C THR A 494 -9.97 51.10 16.83
N THR A 495 -10.54 50.43 15.83
CA THR A 495 -11.48 51.06 14.88
C THR A 495 -12.75 51.55 15.60
N LYS A 496 -13.28 50.80 16.56
CA LYS A 496 -14.43 51.24 17.37
C LYS A 496 -14.06 52.43 18.26
N ASP A 497 -12.89 52.40 18.89
CA ASP A 497 -12.41 53.48 19.75
C ASP A 497 -12.21 54.76 18.94
N LEU A 498 -11.59 54.67 17.76
CA LEU A 498 -11.43 55.79 16.84
C LEU A 498 -12.77 56.35 16.36
N ARG A 499 -13.76 55.49 16.12
CA ARG A 499 -15.12 55.92 15.76
C ARG A 499 -15.84 56.61 16.92
N SER A 500 -15.61 56.16 18.16
CA SER A 500 -16.11 56.83 19.36
C SER A 500 -15.48 58.22 19.50
N LEU A 501 -14.16 58.31 19.34
CA LEU A 501 -13.43 59.56 19.42
C LEU A 501 -13.83 60.54 18.31
N GLN A 502 -14.07 60.04 17.09
CA GLN A 502 -14.65 60.84 16.00
C GLN A 502 -16.03 61.38 16.36
N ASN A 503 -16.91 60.55 16.95
CA ASN A 503 -18.23 61.02 17.39
C ASN A 503 -18.13 62.05 18.52
N GLU A 504 -17.22 61.88 19.47
CA GLU A 504 -16.95 62.85 20.53
C GLU A 504 -16.41 64.17 19.97
N TYR A 505 -15.50 64.09 18.99
CA TYR A 505 -14.97 65.25 18.29
C TYR A 505 -16.07 65.99 17.50
N GLU A 506 -16.95 65.27 16.80
CA GLU A 506 -18.09 65.87 16.11
C GLU A 506 -19.07 66.53 17.09
N GLN A 507 -19.33 65.89 18.24
CA GLN A 507 -20.14 66.52 19.29
C GLN A 507 -19.46 67.76 19.87
N TYR A 508 -18.15 67.74 20.06
CA TYR A 508 -17.37 68.89 20.51
C TYR A 508 -17.43 70.02 19.47
N LYS A 509 -17.27 69.71 18.19
CA LYS A 509 -17.39 70.65 17.08
C LYS A 509 -18.76 71.30 17.04
N ILE A 510 -19.84 70.52 17.15
CA ILE A 510 -21.22 71.04 17.22
C ILE A 510 -21.40 71.96 18.44
N LYS A 511 -20.89 71.56 19.61
CA LYS A 511 -20.93 72.39 20.82
C LYS A 511 -20.14 73.68 20.65
N ALA A 512 -18.93 73.62 20.10
CA ALA A 512 -18.10 74.79 19.82
C ALA A 512 -18.79 75.74 18.84
N TYR A 513 -19.36 75.25 17.73
CA TYR A 513 -20.15 76.05 16.80
C TYR A 513 -21.38 76.69 17.45
N HIS A 514 -22.09 75.97 18.33
CA HIS A 514 -23.22 76.54 19.07
C HIS A 514 -22.77 77.58 20.11
N THR A 515 -21.58 77.41 20.69
CA THR A 515 -21.02 78.37 21.65
C THR A 515 -20.56 79.63 20.91
N ILE A 516 -19.84 79.49 19.79
CA ILE A 516 -19.42 80.60 18.92
C ILE A 516 -20.63 81.36 18.35
N ASN A 517 -21.66 80.66 17.84
CA ASN A 517 -22.88 81.34 17.36
C ASN A 517 -23.72 81.97 18.48
N LYS A 518 -23.53 81.54 19.72
CA LYS A 518 -24.14 82.16 20.90
C LYS A 518 -23.34 83.40 21.35
N SER A 519 -22.01 83.36 21.22
CA SER A 519 -21.12 84.52 21.43
C SER A 519 -21.25 85.59 20.34
N GLN A 520 -21.51 85.19 19.08
CA GLN A 520 -21.69 86.11 17.94
C GLN A 520 -23.06 86.82 17.92
N LYS A 521 -23.94 86.55 18.89
CA LYS A 521 -25.21 87.28 19.05
C LYS A 521 -25.16 88.36 20.13
N GLU A 522 -24.04 88.51 20.85
CA GLU A 522 -23.96 89.48 21.93
C GLU A 522 -22.91 90.58 21.78
N ASP A 523 -21.97 90.55 20.84
CA ASP A 523 -21.07 91.71 20.66
C ASP A 523 -20.75 92.01 19.18
N ASP A 524 -21.21 93.18 18.73
CA ASP A 524 -20.66 93.92 17.61
C ASP A 524 -19.31 94.50 18.03
N GLU A 525 -18.17 94.05 17.47
CA GLU A 525 -17.00 94.89 17.15
C GLU A 525 -15.82 94.09 16.53
N LYS A 526 -15.58 94.37 15.24
CA LYS A 526 -14.29 94.59 14.52
C LYS A 526 -13.03 93.75 14.81
N ASP A 527 -12.56 93.13 13.72
CA ASP A 527 -11.20 93.19 13.16
C ASP A 527 -10.00 92.83 14.05
N GLU A 528 -9.80 91.55 14.42
CA GLU A 528 -8.48 91.02 14.79
C GLU A 528 -8.36 89.46 14.85
N GLU A 529 -9.15 88.69 14.07
CA GLU A 529 -9.18 87.21 14.17
C GLU A 529 -8.50 86.44 13.00
N GLU A 530 -8.24 87.09 11.86
CA GLU A 530 -7.77 86.40 10.62
C GLU A 530 -6.25 86.08 10.61
N ASP A 531 -5.44 86.80 11.38
CA ASP A 531 -3.97 86.62 11.40
C ASP A 531 -3.48 85.60 12.46
N ILE A 532 -4.29 85.32 13.48
CA ILE A 532 -3.96 84.34 14.54
C ILE A 532 -4.40 82.94 14.12
N GLU A 533 -5.57 82.81 13.48
CA GLU A 533 -6.10 81.52 13.01
C GLU A 533 -5.24 80.93 11.88
N ASN A 534 -4.74 81.76 10.95
CA ASN A 534 -3.85 81.32 9.88
C ASN A 534 -2.45 80.89 10.36
N ASN A 535 -1.89 81.55 11.38
CA ASN A 535 -0.61 81.16 11.95
C ASN A 535 -0.70 79.87 12.78
N LEU A 536 -1.78 79.69 13.56
CA LEU A 536 -1.98 78.47 14.35
C LEU A 536 -2.25 77.26 13.45
N THR A 537 -3.04 77.44 12.38
CA THR A 537 -3.34 76.38 11.40
C THR A 537 -2.08 75.96 10.64
N THR A 538 -1.21 76.90 10.28
CA THR A 538 0.08 76.59 9.62
C THR A 538 1.05 75.86 10.54
N TYR A 539 1.07 76.19 11.83
CA TYR A 539 1.92 75.52 12.83
C TYR A 539 1.44 74.09 13.14
N ILE A 540 0.12 73.87 13.23
CA ILE A 540 -0.47 72.54 13.43
C ILE A 540 -0.27 71.66 12.19
N GLN A 541 -0.45 72.22 10.99
CA GLN A 541 -0.24 71.49 9.73
C GLN A 541 1.22 71.05 9.56
N ASN A 542 2.18 71.90 9.92
CA ASN A 542 3.61 71.55 9.86
C ASN A 542 3.99 70.47 10.86
N ASN A 543 3.49 70.53 12.10
CA ASN A 543 3.74 69.49 13.09
C ASN A 543 3.08 68.15 12.74
N GLU A 544 1.86 68.16 12.18
CA GLU A 544 1.23 66.93 11.68
C GLU A 544 2.01 66.31 10.51
N ASN A 545 2.55 67.15 9.62
CA ASN A 545 3.36 66.67 8.50
C ASN A 545 4.71 66.11 8.98
N GLU A 546 5.33 66.72 9.99
CA GLU A 546 6.55 66.19 10.61
C GLU A 546 6.29 64.86 11.33
N ILE A 547 5.20 64.73 12.10
CA ILE A 547 4.84 63.47 12.78
C ILE A 547 4.54 62.36 11.77
N LYS A 548 3.77 62.65 10.71
CA LYS A 548 3.50 61.68 9.63
C LYS A 548 4.77 61.29 8.88
N LEU A 549 5.68 62.24 8.65
CA LEU A 549 6.97 61.97 8.04
C LEU A 549 7.84 61.08 8.95
N GLN A 550 7.81 61.33 10.27
CA GLN A 550 8.55 60.56 11.26
C GLN A 550 8.03 59.11 11.36
N GLU A 551 6.72 58.91 11.48
CA GLU A 551 6.08 57.59 11.46
C GLU A 551 6.36 56.84 10.15
N GLN A 552 6.34 57.55 9.02
CA GLN A 552 6.66 56.96 7.72
C GLN A 552 8.15 56.58 7.62
N THR A 553 9.06 57.38 8.20
CA THR A 553 10.49 57.03 8.26
C THR A 553 10.75 55.84 9.17
N GLU A 554 10.08 55.72 10.32
CA GLU A 554 10.21 54.57 11.22
C GLU A 554 9.64 53.30 10.61
N LEU A 555 8.48 53.40 9.93
CA LEU A 555 7.90 52.27 9.19
C LEU A 555 8.81 51.83 8.04
N ASN A 556 9.37 52.77 7.28
CA ASN A 556 10.33 52.46 6.21
C ASN A 556 11.64 51.87 6.75
N GLN A 557 12.10 52.32 7.91
CA GLN A 557 13.30 51.77 8.55
C GLN A 557 13.06 50.35 9.07
N SER A 558 11.88 50.09 9.66
CA SER A 558 11.46 48.75 10.08
C SER A 558 11.29 47.80 8.88
N LEU A 559 10.68 48.30 7.79
CA LEU A 559 10.52 47.55 6.54
C LEU A 559 11.88 47.25 5.90
N ASN A 560 12.80 48.21 5.87
CA ASN A 560 14.16 48.01 5.37
C ASN A 560 14.94 46.99 6.21
N ASN A 561 14.84 47.03 7.54
CA ASN A 561 15.47 46.02 8.39
C ASN A 561 14.90 44.62 8.12
N LYS A 562 13.60 44.53 7.81
CA LYS A 562 12.97 43.25 7.46
C LYS A 562 13.36 42.76 6.07
N VAL A 563 13.43 43.65 5.09
CA VAL A 563 13.96 43.34 3.75
C VAL A 563 15.43 42.91 3.85
N GLN A 564 16.23 43.58 4.67
CA GLN A 564 17.64 43.23 4.87
C GLN A 564 17.80 41.85 5.52
N SER A 565 17.03 41.52 6.56
CA SER A 565 17.08 40.17 7.17
C SER A 565 16.59 39.06 6.23
N LEU A 566 15.60 39.34 5.38
CA LEU A 566 15.17 38.42 4.32
C LEU A 566 16.23 38.28 3.23
N GLN A 567 16.89 39.37 2.85
CA GLN A 567 17.99 39.38 1.88
C GLN A 567 19.18 38.57 2.41
N GLU A 568 19.58 38.75 3.67
CA GLU A 568 20.66 37.99 4.30
C GLU A 568 20.35 36.48 4.39
N SER A 569 19.09 36.12 4.64
CA SER A 569 18.63 34.72 4.62
C SER A 569 18.65 34.14 3.21
N LEU A 570 18.19 34.91 2.21
CA LEU A 570 18.20 34.52 0.80
C LEU A 570 19.63 34.39 0.27
N ASP A 571 20.54 35.29 0.63
CA ASP A 571 21.96 35.25 0.27
C ASP A 571 22.67 34.07 0.93
N SER A 572 22.32 33.74 2.18
CA SER A 572 22.83 32.55 2.86
C SER A 572 22.35 31.26 2.16
N GLN A 573 21.09 31.20 1.75
CA GLN A 573 20.54 30.08 0.99
C GLN A 573 21.15 30.00 -0.42
N HIS A 574 21.39 31.13 -1.08
CA HIS A 574 22.04 31.19 -2.38
C HIS A 574 23.50 30.74 -2.29
N SER A 575 24.23 31.16 -1.25
CA SER A 575 25.59 30.70 -0.97
C SER A 575 25.64 29.19 -0.73
N HIS A 576 24.72 28.64 0.07
CA HIS A 576 24.62 27.20 0.30
C HIS A 576 24.31 26.42 -0.98
N ASN A 577 23.37 26.92 -1.80
CA ASN A 577 23.04 26.32 -3.09
C ASN A 577 24.19 26.43 -4.08
N GLN A 578 24.91 27.55 -4.11
CA GLN A 578 26.09 27.75 -4.95
C GLN A 578 27.22 26.79 -4.56
N GLU A 579 27.42 26.52 -3.27
CA GLU A 579 28.38 25.52 -2.81
C GLU A 579 28.00 24.10 -3.27
N LYS A 580 26.70 23.77 -3.24
CA LYS A 580 26.17 22.50 -3.76
C LYS A 580 26.34 22.38 -5.28
N VAL A 581 26.10 23.46 -6.02
CA VAL A 581 26.34 23.53 -7.48
C VAL A 581 27.82 23.35 -7.78
N ASN A 582 28.72 23.99 -7.04
CA ASN A 582 30.17 23.84 -7.24
C ASN A 582 30.64 22.39 -6.96
N LYS A 583 30.07 21.72 -5.95
CA LYS A 583 30.35 20.29 -5.69
C LYS A 583 29.87 19.40 -6.84
N LEU A 584 28.67 19.63 -7.37
CA LEU A 584 28.15 18.90 -8.52
C LEU A 584 28.96 19.16 -9.79
N GLN A 585 29.40 20.39 -10.02
CA GLN A 585 30.27 20.74 -11.16
C GLN A 585 31.65 20.06 -11.06
N SER A 586 32.24 20.00 -9.86
CA SER A 586 33.49 19.27 -9.63
C SER A 586 33.35 17.77 -9.93
N GLN A 587 32.26 17.15 -9.48
CA GLN A 587 31.94 15.75 -9.82
C GLN A 587 31.71 15.56 -11.32
N GLN A 588 31.08 16.52 -11.99
CA GLN A 588 30.86 16.48 -13.43
C GLN A 588 32.18 16.58 -14.22
N GLU A 589 33.13 17.42 -13.78
CA GLU A 589 34.46 17.50 -14.40
C GLU A 589 35.27 16.21 -14.16
N GLU A 590 35.21 15.62 -12.97
CA GLU A 590 35.86 14.33 -12.71
C GLU A 590 35.32 13.21 -13.62
N LEU A 591 34.00 13.20 -13.85
CA LEU A 591 33.37 12.26 -14.79
C LEU A 591 33.76 12.55 -16.25
N LYS A 592 33.87 13.82 -16.65
CA LYS A 592 34.37 14.18 -17.98
C LYS A 592 35.81 13.74 -18.19
N ASP A 593 36.68 13.89 -17.20
CA ASP A 593 38.06 13.44 -17.27
C ASP A 593 38.14 11.91 -17.38
N LYS A 594 37.31 11.18 -16.62
CA LYS A 594 37.19 9.71 -16.77
C LYS A 594 36.73 9.32 -18.18
N ILE A 595 35.74 10.01 -18.75
CA ILE A 595 35.29 9.78 -20.12
C ILE A 595 36.41 10.08 -21.13
N LYS A 596 37.18 11.15 -20.92
CA LYS A 596 38.30 11.53 -21.78
C LYS A 596 39.41 10.48 -21.75
N ILE A 597 39.74 9.94 -20.58
CA ILE A 597 40.70 8.84 -20.42
C ILE A 597 40.20 7.58 -21.14
N LEU A 598 38.93 7.21 -20.95
CA LEU A 598 38.35 6.05 -21.64
C LEU A 598 38.32 6.22 -23.16
N LYS A 599 38.06 7.44 -23.65
CA LYS A 599 38.07 7.75 -25.08
C LYS A 599 39.48 7.65 -25.67
N SER A 600 40.49 8.15 -24.97
CA SER A 600 41.91 7.98 -25.35
C SER A 600 42.30 6.50 -25.38
N LYS A 601 41.87 5.71 -24.39
CA LYS A 601 42.13 4.27 -24.33
C LYS A 601 41.45 3.51 -25.46
N ASN A 602 40.21 3.85 -25.81
CA ASN A 602 39.53 3.30 -26.98
C ASN A 602 40.19 3.69 -28.29
N GLN A 603 40.71 4.92 -28.38
CA GLN A 603 41.46 5.35 -29.55
C GLN A 603 42.77 4.57 -29.70
N GLN A 604 43.53 4.38 -28.62
CA GLN A 604 44.73 3.54 -28.60
C GLN A 604 44.43 2.08 -28.97
N LEU A 605 43.28 1.56 -28.52
CA LEU A 605 42.84 0.22 -28.87
C LEU A 605 42.47 0.12 -30.36
N THR A 606 41.87 1.18 -30.92
CA THR A 606 41.54 1.26 -32.34
C THR A 606 42.79 1.41 -33.21
N GLU A 607 43.77 2.20 -32.76
CA GLU A 607 45.06 2.38 -33.42
C GLU A 607 45.88 1.08 -33.40
N SER A 608 45.90 0.36 -32.27
CA SER A 608 46.55 -0.95 -32.19
C SER A 608 45.83 -1.99 -33.07
N PHE A 609 44.50 -2.02 -33.07
CA PHE A 609 43.73 -2.89 -33.97
C PHE A 609 44.00 -2.60 -35.45
N ASN A 610 44.07 -1.32 -35.83
CA ASN A 610 44.41 -0.92 -37.20
C ASN A 610 45.87 -1.24 -37.56
N LYS A 611 46.80 -1.13 -36.61
CA LYS A 611 48.19 -1.56 -36.80
C LYS A 611 48.28 -3.07 -37.05
N TYR A 612 47.57 -3.87 -36.27
CA TYR A 612 47.50 -5.33 -36.49
C TYR A 612 46.85 -5.67 -37.84
N LYS A 613 45.82 -4.92 -38.25
CA LYS A 613 45.18 -5.10 -39.56
C LYS A 613 46.13 -4.73 -40.72
N LEU A 614 46.96 -3.69 -40.54
CA LEU A 614 47.97 -3.28 -41.51
C LEU A 614 49.15 -4.27 -41.58
N GLU A 615 49.61 -4.80 -40.45
CA GLU A 615 50.64 -5.86 -40.41
C GLU A 615 50.14 -7.16 -41.03
N TYR A 616 48.88 -7.54 -40.79
CA TYR A 616 48.26 -8.70 -41.44
C TYR A 616 48.19 -8.55 -42.96
N ASN A 617 47.80 -7.37 -43.45
CA ASN A 617 47.76 -7.09 -44.89
C ASN A 617 49.16 -6.94 -45.52
N SER A 618 50.15 -6.49 -44.76
CA SER A 618 51.55 -6.36 -45.22
C SER A 618 52.25 -7.73 -45.34
N ASN A 619 51.89 -8.69 -44.47
CA ASN A 619 52.42 -10.05 -44.51
C ASN A 619 51.79 -10.95 -45.58
N SER A 620 50.70 -10.52 -46.24
CA SER A 620 50.11 -11.28 -47.35
C SER A 620 50.78 -11.02 -48.70
N ASN A 621 51.69 -10.05 -48.82
CA ASN A 621 52.15 -9.55 -50.12
C ASN A 621 53.67 -9.43 -50.34
N ASN A 622 54.52 -10.12 -49.56
CA ASN A 622 55.94 -10.25 -49.92
C ASN A 622 56.58 -11.53 -49.38
N ASN A 623 56.48 -12.60 -50.16
CA ASN A 623 57.48 -13.67 -50.15
C ASN A 623 58.41 -13.45 -51.35
N ASN A 624 59.62 -12.94 -51.11
CA ASN A 624 60.87 -13.47 -51.68
C ASN A 624 62.13 -12.62 -51.36
N SER A 625 63.22 -13.34 -51.07
CA SER A 625 64.65 -13.02 -51.18
C SER A 625 65.40 -12.34 -50.02
N SER A 626 66.06 -13.20 -49.23
CA SER A 626 67.48 -13.22 -48.81
C SER A 626 68.32 -11.93 -48.77
N THR A 627 68.95 -11.61 -47.63
CA THR A 627 70.42 -11.75 -47.35
C THR A 627 70.89 -10.98 -46.08
N ASN A 628 71.94 -11.52 -45.43
CA ASN A 628 72.97 -10.88 -44.56
C ASN A 628 72.84 -10.84 -43.01
N THR A 629 73.13 -11.99 -42.40
CA THR A 629 74.25 -12.32 -41.49
C THR A 629 75.10 -11.26 -40.72
N ILE A 630 74.58 -10.17 -40.17
CA ILE A 630 75.33 -9.36 -39.16
C ILE A 630 74.55 -9.08 -37.85
N GLU A 631 73.24 -9.30 -37.79
CA GLU A 631 72.44 -9.00 -36.58
C GLU A 631 72.29 -10.18 -35.59
N GLN A 632 73.14 -11.22 -35.66
CA GLN A 632 72.97 -12.42 -34.83
C GLN A 632 73.48 -12.30 -33.38
N GLN A 633 74.15 -11.21 -32.99
CA GLN A 633 74.66 -11.06 -31.61
C GLN A 633 73.77 -10.19 -30.69
N GLN A 634 72.81 -9.43 -31.23
CA GLN A 634 71.80 -8.70 -30.43
C GLN A 634 70.47 -9.46 -30.29
N ILE A 635 70.28 -10.52 -31.08
CA ILE A 635 69.08 -11.37 -31.04
C ILE A 635 69.16 -12.39 -29.89
N ILE A 636 70.35 -12.80 -29.46
CA ILE A 636 70.50 -13.88 -28.47
C ILE A 636 70.03 -13.44 -27.06
N ASP A 637 70.37 -12.24 -26.62
CA ASP A 637 69.95 -11.75 -25.28
C ASP A 637 68.46 -11.36 -25.21
N ASN A 638 67.85 -10.94 -26.33
CA ASN A 638 66.40 -10.69 -26.41
C ASN A 638 65.60 -11.97 -26.66
N SER A 639 66.22 -13.05 -27.14
CA SER A 639 65.52 -14.30 -27.46
C SER A 639 65.11 -15.10 -26.23
N GLU A 640 65.86 -15.02 -25.13
CA GLU A 640 65.52 -15.71 -23.87
C GLU A 640 64.35 -15.04 -23.16
N GLU A 641 64.30 -13.70 -23.10
CA GLU A 641 63.14 -12.97 -22.57
C GLU A 641 61.90 -13.16 -23.44
N ILE A 642 62.05 -13.17 -24.77
CA ILE A 642 60.95 -13.45 -25.71
C ILE A 642 60.47 -14.89 -25.57
N PHE A 643 61.35 -15.87 -25.31
CA PHE A 643 60.94 -17.26 -25.11
C PHE A 643 60.16 -17.43 -23.80
N VAL A 644 60.60 -16.78 -22.71
CA VAL A 644 59.88 -16.78 -21.42
C VAL A 644 58.53 -16.04 -21.52
N LEU A 645 58.49 -14.90 -22.21
CA LEU A 645 57.24 -14.17 -22.48
C LEU A 645 56.30 -14.97 -23.38
N LYS A 646 56.83 -15.70 -24.37
CA LYS A 646 56.06 -16.55 -25.26
C LYS A 646 55.48 -17.74 -24.51
N ASP A 647 56.27 -18.45 -23.69
CA ASP A 647 55.77 -19.56 -22.88
C ASP A 647 54.68 -19.10 -21.89
N LYS A 648 54.84 -17.89 -21.34
CA LYS A 648 53.86 -17.28 -20.45
C LYS A 648 52.57 -16.88 -21.18
N TYR A 649 52.68 -16.31 -22.39
CA TYR A 649 51.54 -16.01 -23.24
C TYR A 649 50.85 -17.27 -23.75
N GLU A 650 51.59 -18.33 -24.03
CA GLU A 650 51.08 -19.61 -24.53
C GLU A 650 50.37 -20.38 -23.41
N GLN A 651 50.88 -20.32 -22.18
CA GLN A 651 50.15 -20.76 -20.98
C GLN A 651 48.89 -19.92 -20.73
N GLU A 652 48.94 -18.60 -20.89
CA GLU A 652 47.77 -17.74 -20.69
C GLU A 652 46.71 -17.96 -21.78
N LEU A 653 47.11 -18.20 -23.03
CA LEU A 653 46.21 -18.58 -24.12
C LEU A 653 45.56 -19.93 -23.83
N LYS A 654 46.35 -20.91 -23.40
CA LYS A 654 45.84 -22.23 -23.05
C LYS A 654 44.86 -22.17 -21.87
N ASN A 655 45.15 -21.36 -20.86
CA ASN A 655 44.24 -21.13 -19.73
C ASN A 655 42.94 -20.44 -20.19
N LYS A 656 43.03 -19.48 -21.13
CA LYS A 656 41.85 -18.83 -21.71
C LYS A 656 41.04 -19.78 -22.59
N ASP A 657 41.69 -20.65 -23.37
CA ASP A 657 41.03 -21.67 -24.17
C ASP A 657 40.37 -22.73 -23.29
N GLU A 658 41.02 -23.15 -22.20
CA GLU A 658 40.43 -24.01 -21.17
C GLU A 658 39.22 -23.34 -20.51
N SER A 659 39.32 -22.04 -20.20
CA SER A 659 38.22 -21.25 -19.64
C SER A 659 37.07 -21.01 -20.63
N ILE A 660 37.36 -20.88 -21.93
CA ILE A 660 36.36 -20.82 -23.00
C ILE A 660 35.68 -22.18 -23.19
N VAL A 661 36.43 -23.28 -23.13
CA VAL A 661 35.88 -24.64 -23.16
C VAL A 661 35.01 -24.89 -21.94
N GLU A 662 35.42 -24.41 -20.76
CA GLU A 662 34.64 -24.48 -19.53
C GLU A 662 33.36 -23.64 -19.62
N LEU A 663 33.43 -22.39 -20.08
CA LEU A 663 32.25 -21.53 -20.32
C LEU A 663 31.32 -22.14 -21.38
N THR A 664 31.88 -22.75 -22.42
CA THR A 664 31.11 -23.43 -23.46
C THR A 664 30.45 -24.70 -22.92
N SER A 665 31.12 -25.44 -22.04
CA SER A 665 30.58 -26.59 -21.31
C SER A 665 29.47 -26.16 -20.35
N GLN A 666 29.68 -25.07 -19.58
CA GLN A 666 28.67 -24.48 -18.71
C GLN A 666 27.47 -23.97 -19.50
N LEU A 667 27.67 -23.35 -20.67
CA LEU A 667 26.58 -22.92 -21.55
C LEU A 667 25.82 -24.12 -22.13
N ASN A 668 26.50 -25.20 -22.48
CA ASN A 668 25.86 -26.43 -22.96
C ASN A 668 25.13 -27.17 -21.84
N LEU A 669 25.67 -27.16 -20.61
CA LEU A 669 24.99 -27.63 -19.41
C LEU A 669 23.76 -26.78 -19.12
N PHE A 670 23.85 -25.46 -19.22
CA PHE A 670 22.73 -24.53 -19.03
C PHE A 670 21.63 -24.76 -20.09
N LYS A 671 22.01 -24.94 -21.36
CA LYS A 671 21.08 -25.30 -22.44
C LYS A 671 20.45 -26.67 -22.21
N ARG A 672 21.22 -27.66 -21.74
CA ARG A 672 20.71 -29.00 -21.42
C ARG A 672 19.78 -28.96 -20.22
N ASN A 673 20.09 -28.15 -19.21
CA ASN A 673 19.28 -27.93 -18.03
C ASN A 673 17.97 -27.24 -18.41
N ASN A 674 18.02 -26.13 -19.15
CA ASN A 674 16.80 -25.47 -19.65
C ASN A 674 15.95 -26.37 -20.53
N ASN A 675 16.56 -27.18 -21.40
CA ASN A 675 15.80 -28.16 -22.19
C ASN A 675 15.22 -29.31 -21.34
N SER A 676 15.87 -29.67 -20.22
CA SER A 676 15.36 -30.63 -19.26
C SER A 676 14.18 -30.04 -18.48
N VAL A 677 14.33 -28.82 -17.97
CA VAL A 677 13.28 -28.04 -17.29
C VAL A 677 12.09 -27.83 -18.21
N MET A 678 12.29 -27.51 -19.49
CA MET A 678 11.19 -27.40 -20.46
C MET A 678 10.48 -28.75 -20.67
N ARG A 679 11.21 -29.88 -20.74
CA ARG A 679 10.60 -31.21 -20.84
C ARG A 679 9.87 -31.63 -19.56
N GLU A 680 10.36 -31.20 -18.41
CA GLU A 680 9.77 -31.44 -17.10
C GLU A 680 8.51 -30.61 -16.90
N LYS A 681 8.54 -29.33 -17.28
CA LYS A 681 7.36 -28.46 -17.36
C LYS A 681 6.35 -28.99 -18.37
N ASP A 682 6.78 -29.51 -19.52
CA ASP A 682 5.88 -30.17 -20.47
C ASP A 682 5.27 -31.46 -19.89
N LYS A 683 6.01 -32.25 -19.13
CA LYS A 683 5.49 -33.42 -18.40
C LYS A 683 4.53 -33.01 -17.29
N GLU A 684 4.82 -31.95 -16.55
CA GLU A 684 3.98 -31.40 -15.51
C GLU A 684 2.67 -30.87 -16.11
N ILE A 685 2.75 -30.19 -17.26
CA ILE A 685 1.58 -29.79 -18.06
C ILE A 685 0.80 -31.02 -18.56
N GLN A 686 1.47 -32.10 -18.97
CA GLN A 686 0.78 -33.35 -19.37
C GLN A 686 0.11 -34.03 -18.17
N ASN A 687 0.75 -34.05 -17.01
CA ASN A 687 0.22 -34.62 -15.78
C ASN A 687 -0.97 -33.79 -15.25
N LEU A 688 -0.89 -32.46 -15.35
CA LEU A 688 -1.99 -31.54 -15.07
C LEU A 688 -3.14 -31.74 -16.05
N LYS A 689 -2.84 -31.96 -17.34
CA LYS A 689 -3.87 -32.31 -18.32
C LYS A 689 -4.51 -33.67 -18.04
N SER A 690 -3.75 -34.68 -17.62
CA SER A 690 -4.32 -35.98 -17.27
C SER A 690 -5.13 -35.92 -15.99
N THR A 691 -4.71 -35.16 -14.98
CA THR A 691 -5.48 -34.96 -13.74
C THR A 691 -6.74 -34.13 -13.98
N ILE A 692 -6.68 -33.10 -14.82
CA ILE A 692 -7.88 -32.39 -15.28
C ILE A 692 -8.79 -33.35 -16.04
N SER A 693 -8.26 -34.22 -16.90
CA SER A 693 -9.06 -35.20 -17.64
C SER A 693 -9.73 -36.21 -16.69
N THR A 694 -9.03 -36.72 -15.67
CA THR A 694 -9.61 -37.63 -14.67
C THR A 694 -10.64 -36.94 -13.79
N LEU A 695 -10.43 -35.67 -13.42
CA LEU A 695 -11.39 -34.88 -12.65
C LEU A 695 -12.63 -34.52 -13.50
N THR A 696 -12.45 -34.33 -14.81
CA THR A 696 -13.55 -34.09 -15.75
C THR A 696 -14.37 -35.37 -15.95
N GLU A 697 -13.71 -36.53 -16.01
CA GLU A 697 -14.34 -37.85 -16.09
C GLU A 697 -15.06 -38.24 -14.79
N GLU A 698 -14.52 -37.86 -13.62
CA GLU A 698 -15.21 -38.00 -12.32
C GLU A 698 -16.43 -37.07 -12.18
N LEU A 699 -16.40 -35.89 -12.81
CA LEU A 699 -17.55 -34.96 -12.86
C LEU A 699 -18.64 -35.44 -13.83
N GLU A 700 -18.29 -36.11 -14.92
CA GLU A 700 -19.26 -36.66 -15.88
C GLU A 700 -19.99 -37.91 -15.35
N LEU A 701 -19.39 -38.66 -14.42
CA LEU A 701 -20.03 -39.85 -13.80
C LEU A 701 -21.11 -39.53 -12.74
N GLN A 702 -21.36 -38.25 -12.42
CA GLN A 702 -22.40 -37.83 -11.45
C GLN A 702 -23.61 -37.11 -12.05
N SER A 703 -23.79 -37.05 -13.38
CA SER A 703 -25.00 -36.44 -13.94
C SER A 703 -25.66 -37.28 -15.05
N SER A 704 -26.93 -37.66 -14.80
CA SER A 704 -27.88 -38.09 -15.84
C SER A 704 -28.80 -36.92 -16.23
N PRO A 705 -29.42 -36.95 -17.42
CA PRO A 705 -29.51 -35.78 -18.30
C PRO A 705 -30.89 -35.11 -18.32
N ILE A 706 -30.96 -33.81 -18.68
CA ILE A 706 -32.04 -33.13 -19.45
C ILE A 706 -31.65 -31.62 -19.67
N PRO A 707 -32.12 -30.97 -20.75
CA PRO A 707 -31.26 -30.20 -21.65
C PRO A 707 -31.52 -28.67 -21.70
N THR A 708 -30.55 -27.97 -22.30
CA THR A 708 -30.61 -26.63 -22.96
C THR A 708 -31.02 -25.46 -22.04
N VAL A 709 -30.21 -24.40 -21.90
CA VAL A 709 -30.11 -23.30 -22.86
C VAL A 709 -28.84 -22.46 -22.58
N THR A 710 -28.21 -22.10 -23.69
CA THR A 710 -27.13 -21.16 -24.01
C THR A 710 -26.65 -20.07 -23.01
N ASN A 711 -25.31 -20.01 -22.92
CA ASN A 711 -24.42 -18.84 -22.95
C ASN A 711 -24.50 -17.76 -21.84
N LEU A 712 -23.43 -17.67 -21.03
CA LEU A 712 -22.52 -16.52 -21.02
C LEU A 712 -21.20 -16.85 -20.27
N LYS A 713 -20.11 -16.83 -21.05
CA LYS A 713 -18.71 -16.49 -20.68
C LYS A 713 -18.73 -15.19 -19.82
N LYS A 714 -17.84 -14.89 -18.87
CA LYS A 714 -16.55 -15.40 -18.40
C LYS A 714 -16.31 -14.64 -17.08
N SER A 715 -15.88 -15.31 -16.02
CA SER A 715 -15.04 -14.72 -14.99
C SER A 715 -14.14 -15.83 -14.48
N ASN A 716 -12.83 -15.64 -14.62
CA ASN A 716 -11.82 -16.46 -13.96
C ASN A 716 -11.20 -15.63 -12.85
N ASN A 717 -11.33 -16.17 -11.65
CA ASN A 717 -10.51 -15.88 -10.47
C ASN A 717 -9.08 -16.46 -10.63
N MET A 718 -8.12 -15.82 -9.97
CA MET A 718 -7.07 -16.51 -9.19
C MET A 718 -7.31 -16.07 -7.73
N ILE A 719 -7.83 -16.95 -6.86
CA ILE A 719 -7.15 -17.93 -6.00
C ILE A 719 -6.45 -17.30 -4.78
N ASN A 720 -7.06 -17.60 -3.63
CA ASN A 720 -6.61 -17.48 -2.24
C ASN A 720 -5.26 -18.15 -1.94
N PHE A 721 -4.64 -17.73 -0.83
CA PHE A 721 -3.92 -18.66 0.04
C PHE A 721 -4.30 -18.43 1.51
N ASP A 722 -4.92 -19.46 2.08
CA ASP A 722 -5.12 -19.71 3.52
C ASP A 722 -3.80 -20.05 4.21
N TYR A 723 -3.70 -19.81 5.52
CA TYR A 723 -3.43 -20.91 6.47
C TYR A 723 -3.83 -20.54 7.91
N ASN A 724 -4.73 -21.38 8.44
CA ASN A 724 -5.20 -21.56 9.81
C ASN A 724 -4.10 -22.25 10.66
N PRO A 725 -4.09 -22.23 12.02
CA PRO A 725 -5.10 -22.99 12.79
C PRO A 725 -5.48 -22.46 14.21
N THR A 726 -6.76 -22.71 14.57
CA THR A 726 -7.24 -23.40 15.80
C THR A 726 -6.88 -22.83 17.19
N SER A 727 -7.71 -22.85 18.25
CA SER A 727 -9.15 -22.90 18.53
C SER A 727 -9.23 -22.97 20.07
N ASN A 728 -10.34 -22.47 20.65
CA ASN A 728 -10.93 -22.89 21.93
C ASN A 728 -10.24 -22.34 23.22
N ASN A 729 -10.95 -21.87 24.26
CA ASN A 729 -12.26 -22.34 24.71
C ASN A 729 -12.81 -21.55 25.94
N PHE A 730 -14.13 -21.72 26.20
CA PHE A 730 -14.92 -21.47 27.43
C PHE A 730 -15.23 -20.01 27.85
N ILE A 731 -16.37 -19.62 28.44
CA ILE A 731 -17.79 -20.04 28.51
C ILE A 731 -18.44 -19.16 29.60
N ASN A 732 -19.64 -18.64 29.32
CA ASN A 732 -20.84 -18.32 30.14
C ASN A 732 -20.70 -17.90 31.62
N ASN A 733 -21.45 -16.92 32.16
CA ASN A 733 -22.92 -16.80 32.34
C ASN A 733 -23.18 -15.41 33.00
N THR A 734 -24.37 -14.77 33.09
CA THR A 734 -25.62 -15.24 33.71
C THR A 734 -26.72 -14.14 33.68
N THR A 735 -28.00 -14.56 33.47
CA THR A 735 -29.28 -14.12 34.11
C THR A 735 -29.79 -12.66 33.98
N THR A 736 -31.09 -12.30 33.95
CA THR A 736 -32.36 -12.96 34.35
C THR A 736 -33.58 -12.13 33.83
N THR A 737 -34.59 -12.83 33.32
CA THR A 737 -36.05 -12.76 33.64
C THR A 737 -36.78 -11.43 33.89
N SER A 738 -37.83 -11.12 33.09
CA SER A 738 -39.28 -11.23 33.47
C SER A 738 -40.23 -10.31 32.68
N ASN A 739 -41.21 -10.95 32.02
CA ASN A 739 -42.66 -10.68 32.00
C ASN A 739 -43.24 -9.27 31.74
N ASN A 740 -44.04 -9.11 30.67
CA ASN A 740 -45.52 -9.26 30.69
C ASN A 740 -46.21 -8.90 29.35
N ASN A 741 -47.02 -9.85 28.86
CA ASN A 741 -48.38 -9.77 28.30
C ASN A 741 -48.85 -8.67 27.31
N SER A 742 -49.24 -9.18 26.13
CA SER A 742 -50.60 -9.27 25.57
C SER A 742 -51.20 -8.17 24.67
N GLU A 743 -51.79 -8.69 23.57
CA GLU A 743 -52.93 -8.22 22.77
C GLU A 743 -52.65 -7.14 21.70
N ILE A 744 -52.56 -7.54 20.43
CA ILE A 744 -53.67 -7.69 19.45
C ILE A 744 -54.40 -6.36 19.23
N ASN A 745 -54.17 -5.71 18.08
CA ASN A 745 -55.24 -5.35 17.14
C ASN A 745 -54.73 -4.81 15.79
N ASN A 746 -55.45 -5.24 14.75
CA ASN A 746 -55.32 -4.90 13.34
C ASN A 746 -55.61 -3.43 13.04
N SER A 747 -55.00 -2.86 11.99
CA SER A 747 -55.66 -2.55 10.71
C SER A 747 -54.86 -1.56 9.85
N GLU A 748 -54.57 -2.02 8.64
CA GLU A 748 -54.71 -1.36 7.32
C GLU A 748 -54.34 0.12 7.09
N ASN A 749 -53.52 0.26 6.03
CA ASN A 749 -53.55 1.27 4.96
C ASN A 749 -53.07 2.69 5.27
N THR A 750 -51.94 3.09 4.67
CA THR A 750 -51.85 3.91 3.43
C THR A 750 -50.47 4.56 3.27
N SER A 751 -50.05 4.74 2.01
CA SER A 751 -49.10 5.77 1.52
C SER A 751 -47.61 5.58 1.85
N THR A 752 -46.80 5.08 0.90
CA THR A 752 -46.00 5.87 -0.06
C THR A 752 -45.06 6.90 0.57
N GLU A 753 -43.77 6.58 0.48
CA GLU A 753 -42.60 7.45 0.29
C GLU A 753 -42.54 8.78 1.06
N ASP A 754 -41.54 8.91 1.96
CA ASP A 754 -40.74 10.14 2.12
C ASP A 754 -39.67 9.96 3.20
N LEU A 755 -38.42 9.66 2.80
CA LEU A 755 -37.23 9.97 3.61
C LEU A 755 -36.44 11.06 2.90
N LYS A 756 -36.60 12.25 3.48
CA LYS A 756 -35.98 13.53 3.17
C LYS A 756 -34.47 13.41 2.97
N LYS A 757 -34.03 13.65 1.74
CA LYS A 757 -32.66 14.03 1.42
C LYS A 757 -32.50 15.52 1.80
N PHE A 758 -31.59 15.82 2.72
CA PHE A 758 -31.18 17.18 3.04
C PHE A 758 -30.48 17.79 1.80
N ASN A 759 -31.13 18.77 1.15
CA ASN A 759 -30.52 19.61 0.13
C ASN A 759 -30.00 20.91 0.77
N ILE A 760 -28.74 21.25 0.52
CA ILE A 760 -28.13 22.54 0.85
C ILE A 760 -28.15 23.39 -0.43
N GLU A 761 -29.26 24.10 -0.67
CA GLU A 761 -29.42 25.05 -1.79
C GLU A 761 -29.67 26.50 -1.31
N HIS A 762 -29.28 26.86 -0.08
CA HIS A 762 -29.56 28.20 0.46
C HIS A 762 -28.39 29.20 0.43
N LEU A 763 -27.42 29.06 -0.47
CA LEU A 763 -26.32 30.04 -0.56
C LEU A 763 -25.98 30.55 -1.97
N LEU A 764 -26.96 30.69 -2.88
CA LEU A 764 -26.82 31.60 -4.03
C LEU A 764 -28.14 32.32 -4.37
N PRO A 765 -28.13 33.66 -4.56
CA PRO A 765 -29.28 34.41 -5.06
C PRO A 765 -29.59 34.09 -6.53
N SER A 766 -30.81 33.64 -6.80
CA SER A 766 -31.36 33.45 -8.15
C SER A 766 -32.11 34.71 -8.60
N HIS A 767 -31.65 35.35 -9.68
CA HIS A 767 -32.51 36.21 -10.50
C HIS A 767 -33.12 35.36 -11.62
N SER A 768 -34.45 35.35 -11.63
CA SER A 768 -35.30 34.61 -12.55
C SER A 768 -35.23 35.17 -13.97
N LEU A 769 -35.09 34.27 -14.95
CA LEU A 769 -35.63 34.50 -16.29
C LEU A 769 -36.46 33.30 -16.69
N VAL A 770 -37.75 33.59 -16.82
CA VAL A 770 -38.82 32.75 -17.33
C VAL A 770 -38.59 32.52 -18.81
N GLU A 771 -38.42 31.26 -19.22
CA GLU A 771 -38.65 30.85 -20.60
C GLU A 771 -40.16 30.90 -20.89
N ARG A 772 -40.54 31.68 -21.92
CA ARG A 772 -41.78 31.44 -22.67
C ARG A 772 -41.43 31.29 -24.14
N ASP A 773 -41.66 30.06 -24.61
CA ASP A 773 -42.21 29.66 -25.91
C ASP A 773 -41.90 30.52 -27.14
N ILE A 774 -41.01 29.98 -27.97
CA ILE A 774 -40.86 30.33 -29.38
C ILE A 774 -41.96 29.61 -30.18
N LYS A 775 -42.93 30.35 -30.71
CA LYS A 775 -43.66 29.96 -31.92
C LYS A 775 -43.93 31.16 -32.84
N SER A 776 -43.47 30.99 -34.09
CA SER A 776 -43.96 31.58 -35.34
C SER A 776 -44.07 33.11 -35.45
N ASN A 777 -43.21 33.74 -36.25
CA ASN A 777 -43.54 34.03 -37.65
C ASN A 777 -42.44 34.87 -38.34
N LEU A 778 -42.34 34.61 -39.65
CA LEU A 778 -41.72 35.43 -40.69
C LEU A 778 -41.81 36.94 -40.42
N ILE A 779 -40.72 37.66 -40.71
CA ILE A 779 -40.67 38.71 -41.76
C ILE A 779 -39.19 39.06 -42.02
N LYS A 780 -38.84 39.14 -43.30
CA LYS A 780 -37.57 39.64 -43.85
C LYS A 780 -37.76 41.12 -44.24
N PRO A 781 -36.69 41.83 -44.60
CA PRO A 781 -36.09 42.98 -43.92
C PRO A 781 -36.67 44.35 -44.34
N THR A 782 -36.57 45.36 -43.47
CA THR A 782 -36.76 46.77 -43.88
C THR A 782 -35.67 47.64 -43.29
N SER A 783 -34.92 48.28 -44.20
CA SER A 783 -33.96 49.34 -43.95
C SER A 783 -34.63 50.58 -43.35
N VAL A 784 -34.17 51.01 -42.18
CA VAL A 784 -34.17 52.44 -41.82
C VAL A 784 -32.85 52.70 -41.10
N GLY A 785 -31.98 53.46 -41.77
CA GLY A 785 -30.84 54.08 -41.12
C GLY A 785 -31.33 55.07 -40.06
N GLY A 786 -30.71 55.02 -38.90
CA GLY A 786 -30.94 55.93 -37.80
C GLY A 786 -29.82 55.70 -36.80
N ASP A 787 -28.86 56.62 -36.82
CA ASP A 787 -27.76 56.74 -35.87
C ASP A 787 -28.27 56.57 -34.43
N LEU A 788 -27.92 55.44 -33.83
CA LEU A 788 -27.76 55.35 -32.39
C LEU A 788 -26.33 54.89 -32.17
N GLN A 789 -25.50 55.86 -31.80
CA GLN A 789 -24.19 55.65 -31.21
C GLN A 789 -24.25 54.46 -30.26
N GLU A 790 -23.66 53.36 -30.71
CA GLU A 790 -23.15 52.32 -29.85
C GLU A 790 -22.15 53.04 -28.95
N GLN A 791 -22.57 53.39 -27.73
CA GLN A 791 -21.64 53.78 -26.68
C GLN A 791 -20.75 52.57 -26.48
N ALA A 792 -19.61 52.57 -27.18
CA ALA A 792 -18.55 51.63 -26.98
C ALA A 792 -18.21 51.71 -25.49
N LEU A 793 -18.62 50.67 -24.75
CA LEU A 793 -18.13 50.44 -23.41
C LEU A 793 -16.60 50.57 -23.49
N PRO A 794 -15.96 51.33 -22.58
CA PRO A 794 -14.52 51.53 -22.61
C PRO A 794 -13.83 50.19 -22.83
N LEU A 795 -12.85 50.13 -23.74
CA LEU A 795 -12.19 48.89 -24.17
C LEU A 795 -11.70 48.05 -22.97
N GLU A 796 -11.30 48.72 -21.89
CA GLU A 796 -10.96 48.14 -20.59
C GLU A 796 -12.09 47.36 -19.89
N VAL A 797 -13.34 47.85 -19.96
CA VAL A 797 -14.50 47.17 -19.37
C VAL A 797 -14.88 45.94 -20.19
N GLN A 798 -14.70 45.99 -21.52
CA GLN A 798 -14.94 44.85 -22.39
C GLN A 798 -13.88 43.75 -22.19
N ASP A 799 -12.62 44.14 -22.01
CA ASP A 799 -11.54 43.21 -21.70
C ASP A 799 -11.68 42.61 -20.29
N LEU A 800 -12.11 43.41 -19.30
CA LEU A 800 -12.39 42.92 -17.96
C LEU A 800 -13.57 41.94 -17.94
N LEU A 801 -14.66 42.23 -18.66
CA LEU A 801 -15.82 41.34 -18.76
C LEU A 801 -15.45 40.04 -19.50
N LYS A 802 -14.61 40.12 -20.54
CA LYS A 802 -14.10 38.94 -21.25
C LYS A 802 -13.19 38.09 -20.36
N HIS A 803 -12.34 38.71 -19.55
CA HIS A 803 -11.50 38.02 -18.57
C HIS A 803 -12.35 37.34 -17.49
N TYR A 804 -13.39 38.00 -16.96
CA TYR A 804 -14.33 37.38 -16.02
C TYR A 804 -15.10 36.22 -16.64
N ALA A 805 -15.55 36.35 -17.89
CA ALA A 805 -16.22 35.26 -18.60
C ALA A 805 -15.27 34.06 -18.84
N GLN A 806 -14.00 34.31 -19.13
CA GLN A 806 -12.98 33.27 -19.25
C GLN A 806 -12.69 32.60 -17.91
N LEU A 807 -12.58 33.37 -16.83
CA LEU A 807 -12.35 32.84 -15.49
C LEU A 807 -13.54 31.99 -15.02
N GLN A 808 -14.77 32.44 -15.30
CA GLN A 808 -15.99 31.70 -15.00
C GLN A 808 -16.08 30.41 -15.81
N ALA A 809 -15.76 30.44 -17.11
CA ALA A 809 -15.68 29.24 -17.94
C ALA A 809 -14.60 28.25 -17.46
N SER A 810 -13.45 28.73 -16.97
CA SER A 810 -12.40 27.89 -16.41
C SER A 810 -12.87 27.20 -15.12
N ARG A 811 -13.51 27.95 -14.22
CA ARG A 811 -14.08 27.42 -12.99
C ARG A 811 -15.17 26.38 -13.28
N ASP A 812 -16.04 26.65 -14.24
CA ASP A 812 -17.12 25.74 -14.61
C ASP A 812 -16.58 24.45 -15.25
N GLU A 813 -15.50 24.53 -16.03
CA GLU A 813 -14.84 23.34 -16.58
C GLU A 813 -14.13 22.52 -15.49
N GLU A 814 -13.49 23.15 -14.51
CA GLU A 814 -12.92 22.48 -13.34
C GLU A 814 -14.00 21.79 -12.50
N LEU A 815 -15.13 22.47 -12.24
CA LEU A 815 -16.28 21.89 -11.56
C LEU A 815 -16.86 20.72 -12.35
N ARG A 816 -16.94 20.81 -13.68
CA ARG A 816 -17.41 19.72 -14.52
C ARG A 816 -16.49 18.51 -14.44
N LYS A 817 -15.17 18.71 -14.47
CA LYS A 817 -14.18 17.64 -14.29
C LYS A 817 -14.28 17.02 -12.89
N ALA A 818 -14.36 17.83 -11.84
CA ALA A 818 -14.52 17.34 -10.47
C ALA A 818 -15.81 16.52 -10.31
N ASN A 819 -16.93 16.98 -10.88
CA ASN A 819 -18.19 16.24 -10.86
C ASN A 819 -18.13 14.94 -11.67
N GLN A 820 -17.41 14.92 -12.81
CA GLN A 820 -17.15 13.67 -13.55
C GLN A 820 -16.32 12.69 -12.73
N HIS A 821 -15.28 13.15 -12.05
CA HIS A 821 -14.46 12.32 -11.16
C HIS A 821 -15.28 11.79 -9.97
N ILE A 822 -16.10 12.63 -9.33
CA ILE A 822 -17.00 12.20 -8.25
C ILE A 822 -17.98 11.14 -8.78
N SER A 823 -18.56 11.34 -9.96
CA SER A 823 -19.46 10.37 -10.57
C SER A 823 -18.77 9.04 -10.85
N GLN A 824 -17.55 9.06 -11.40
CA GLN A 824 -16.73 7.86 -11.63
C GLN A 824 -16.40 7.14 -10.32
N LEU A 825 -15.94 7.87 -9.30
CA LEU A 825 -15.62 7.30 -7.99
C LEU A 825 -16.86 6.71 -7.30
N SER A 826 -18.02 7.39 -7.40
CA SER A 826 -19.29 6.88 -6.86
C SER A 826 -19.73 5.59 -7.57
N TYR A 827 -19.51 5.49 -8.88
CA TYR A 827 -19.79 4.28 -9.65
C TYR A 827 -18.88 3.13 -9.24
N LEU A 828 -17.57 3.40 -9.11
CA LEU A 828 -16.60 2.39 -8.66
C LEU A 828 -16.88 1.92 -7.23
N LEU A 829 -17.27 2.83 -6.34
CA LEU A 829 -17.65 2.48 -4.97
C LEU A 829 -18.89 1.57 -4.97
N ALA A 830 -19.94 1.93 -5.72
CA ALA A 830 -21.14 1.11 -5.82
C ALA A 830 -20.87 -0.27 -6.44
N ASP A 831 -19.96 -0.37 -7.42
CA ASP A 831 -19.56 -1.65 -8.00
C ASP A 831 -18.73 -2.49 -7.02
N SER A 832 -17.85 -1.84 -6.24
CA SER A 832 -17.08 -2.49 -5.16
C SER A 832 -17.99 -3.03 -4.05
N GLU A 833 -18.95 -2.22 -3.57
CA GLU A 833 -19.92 -2.63 -2.55
C GLU A 833 -20.75 -3.83 -3.04
N LYS A 834 -21.17 -3.82 -4.31
CA LYS A 834 -21.89 -4.96 -4.92
C LYS A 834 -21.01 -6.21 -5.07
N MET A 835 -19.71 -6.04 -5.31
CA MET A 835 -18.77 -7.15 -5.32
C MET A 835 -18.59 -7.73 -3.92
N ASP A 836 -18.47 -6.87 -2.90
CA ASP A 836 -18.32 -7.28 -1.51
C ASP A 836 -19.56 -8.03 -1.00
N GLU A 837 -20.77 -7.57 -1.33
CA GLU A 837 -22.01 -8.31 -1.03
C GLU A 837 -21.99 -9.73 -1.63
N ARG A 838 -21.54 -9.86 -2.88
CA ARG A 838 -21.44 -11.16 -3.55
C ARG A 838 -20.37 -12.04 -2.92
N HIS A 839 -19.23 -11.46 -2.53
CA HIS A 839 -18.18 -12.19 -1.82
C HIS A 839 -18.67 -12.68 -0.46
N GLN A 840 -19.42 -11.88 0.29
CA GLN A 840 -20.03 -12.29 1.56
C GLN A 840 -21.03 -13.44 1.36
N GLU A 841 -21.84 -13.41 0.30
CA GLU A 841 -22.75 -14.51 -0.04
C GLU A 841 -21.98 -15.79 -0.40
N GLN A 842 -20.94 -15.69 -1.23
CA GLN A 842 -20.08 -16.83 -1.57
C GLN A 842 -19.35 -17.38 -0.34
N GLU A 843 -18.83 -16.52 0.52
CA GLU A 843 -18.18 -16.92 1.77
C GLU A 843 -19.16 -17.66 2.69
N LYS A 844 -20.40 -17.17 2.81
CA LYS A 844 -21.46 -17.84 3.56
C LYS A 844 -21.76 -19.24 2.99
N LEU A 845 -21.91 -19.35 1.67
CA LEU A 845 -22.15 -20.62 0.99
C LEU A 845 -20.98 -21.60 1.16
N LEU A 846 -19.73 -21.13 1.02
CA LEU A 846 -18.54 -21.95 1.21
C LEU A 846 -18.41 -22.41 2.67
N LYS A 847 -18.64 -21.53 3.64
CA LYS A 847 -18.68 -21.89 5.07
C LYS A 847 -19.74 -22.96 5.35
N ASP A 848 -20.91 -22.86 4.73
CA ASP A 848 -21.97 -23.85 4.90
C ASP A 848 -21.64 -25.20 4.23
N GLU A 849 -20.99 -25.19 3.06
CA GLU A 849 -20.51 -26.43 2.42
C GLU A 849 -19.35 -27.06 3.20
N ILE A 850 -18.39 -26.28 3.71
CA ILE A 850 -17.33 -26.78 4.60
C ILE A 850 -17.95 -27.43 5.83
N ARG A 851 -18.89 -26.77 6.50
CA ARG A 851 -19.60 -27.34 7.66
C ARG A 851 -20.33 -28.63 7.29
N LYS A 852 -20.93 -28.70 6.09
CA LYS A 852 -21.61 -29.91 5.60
C LYS A 852 -20.62 -31.06 5.34
N LEU A 853 -19.46 -30.77 4.75
CA LEU A 853 -18.38 -31.73 4.50
C LEU A 853 -17.72 -32.21 5.80
N GLU A 854 -17.51 -31.31 6.77
CA GLU A 854 -17.03 -31.68 8.10
C GLU A 854 -18.04 -32.60 8.81
N ARG A 855 -19.34 -32.32 8.70
CA ARG A 855 -20.38 -33.20 9.25
C ARG A 855 -20.45 -34.54 8.52
N SER A 856 -20.27 -34.61 7.20
CA SER A 856 -20.21 -35.90 6.50
C SER A 856 -18.97 -36.70 6.89
N SER A 857 -17.79 -36.07 6.93
CA SER A 857 -16.55 -36.70 7.36
C SER A 857 -16.64 -37.23 8.80
N LYS A 858 -17.22 -36.45 9.72
CA LYS A 858 -17.48 -36.90 11.10
C LYS A 858 -18.46 -38.08 11.14
N ARG A 859 -19.49 -38.11 10.29
CA ARG A 859 -20.42 -39.26 10.18
C ARG A 859 -19.75 -40.51 9.63
N ASP A 860 -18.84 -40.39 8.68
CA ASP A 860 -18.11 -41.53 8.11
C ASP A 860 -17.18 -42.20 9.13
N SER A 861 -16.74 -41.45 10.16
CA SER A 861 -15.94 -42.00 11.27
C SER A 861 -16.77 -42.77 12.32
N VAL A 862 -18.10 -42.67 12.29
CA VAL A 862 -18.98 -43.35 13.23
C VAL A 862 -19.25 -44.77 12.75
N VAL A 863 -18.98 -45.76 13.60
CA VAL A 863 -19.32 -47.16 13.33
C VAL A 863 -20.85 -47.29 13.18
N PRO A 864 -21.38 -47.69 12.01
CA PRO A 864 -22.82 -47.70 11.73
C PRO A 864 -23.63 -48.59 12.70
N GLU A 865 -22.99 -49.60 13.29
CA GLU A 865 -23.59 -50.47 14.31
C GLU A 865 -23.88 -49.75 15.63
N TYR A 866 -23.05 -48.78 16.03
CA TYR A 866 -23.27 -48.00 17.25
C TYR A 866 -24.44 -47.03 17.11
N ALA A 867 -24.51 -46.33 15.97
CA ALA A 867 -25.63 -45.46 15.62
C ALA A 867 -26.95 -46.25 15.57
N LYS A 868 -26.93 -47.44 14.94
CA LYS A 868 -28.08 -48.36 14.91
C LYS A 868 -28.57 -48.74 16.31
N ASN A 869 -27.67 -49.07 17.22
CA ASN A 869 -28.04 -49.47 18.59
C ASN A 869 -28.64 -48.32 19.40
N ILE A 870 -28.18 -47.08 19.18
CA ILE A 870 -28.71 -45.90 19.87
C ILE A 870 -30.07 -45.49 19.30
N ILE A 871 -30.25 -45.56 17.98
CA ILE A 871 -31.54 -45.34 17.35
C ILE A 871 -32.54 -46.41 17.83
N LEU A 872 -32.12 -47.67 17.92
CA LEU A 872 -32.97 -48.76 18.42
C LEU A 872 -33.40 -48.50 19.87
N LYS A 873 -32.46 -48.12 20.76
CA LYS A 873 -32.78 -47.74 22.14
C LYS A 873 -33.66 -46.50 22.25
N PHE A 874 -33.49 -45.53 21.35
CA PHE A 874 -34.33 -44.32 21.28
C PHE A 874 -35.76 -44.64 20.84
N ILE A 875 -35.95 -45.70 20.05
CA ILE A 875 -37.28 -46.19 19.64
C ILE A 875 -37.90 -47.08 20.72
N GLU A 876 -37.12 -47.94 21.37
CA GLU A 876 -37.58 -48.90 22.37
C GLU A 876 -37.85 -48.27 23.75
N THR A 877 -37.16 -47.19 24.10
CA THR A 877 -37.26 -46.52 25.40
C THR A 877 -37.98 -45.17 25.25
N ASP A 878 -38.89 -44.82 26.17
CA ASP A 878 -39.55 -43.50 26.17
C ASP A 878 -38.64 -42.36 26.71
N ASP A 879 -37.37 -42.67 27.00
CA ASP A 879 -36.33 -41.76 27.48
C ASP A 879 -35.68 -40.94 26.35
N GLY A 880 -36.51 -40.30 25.54
CA GLY A 880 -36.03 -39.50 24.40
C GLY A 880 -35.21 -38.26 24.80
N ASP A 881 -35.39 -37.72 26.02
CA ASP A 881 -34.65 -36.52 26.47
C ASP A 881 -33.16 -36.78 26.72
N SER A 882 -32.81 -37.98 27.19
CA SER A 882 -31.42 -38.34 27.51
C SER A 882 -30.68 -38.88 26.28
N LEU A 883 -31.40 -39.51 25.36
CA LEU A 883 -30.83 -40.12 24.15
C LEU A 883 -30.77 -39.14 22.96
N LEU A 884 -31.58 -38.08 22.93
CA LEU A 884 -31.55 -37.07 21.85
C LEU A 884 -30.21 -36.29 21.76
N PRO A 885 -29.58 -35.84 22.86
CA PRO A 885 -28.26 -35.19 22.81
C PRO A 885 -27.17 -36.12 22.26
N VAL A 886 -27.25 -37.40 22.62
CA VAL A 886 -26.32 -38.44 22.15
C VAL A 886 -26.53 -38.69 20.65
N LEU A 887 -27.79 -38.81 20.21
CA LEU A 887 -28.13 -38.96 18.80
C LEU A 887 -27.72 -37.72 17.97
N SER A 888 -27.93 -36.52 18.51
CA SER A 888 -27.53 -35.24 17.91
C SER A 888 -26.01 -35.17 17.71
N THR A 889 -25.24 -35.69 18.67
CA THR A 889 -23.78 -35.73 18.61
C THR A 889 -23.27 -36.76 17.59
N ILE A 890 -23.88 -37.94 17.56
CA ILE A 890 -23.47 -39.03 16.66
C ILE A 890 -23.84 -38.73 15.21
N MET A 891 -25.04 -38.20 14.98
CA MET A 891 -25.52 -37.86 13.64
C MET A 891 -25.10 -36.44 13.21
N GLN A 892 -24.43 -35.70 14.09
CA GLN A 892 -23.94 -34.32 13.86
C GLN A 892 -25.07 -33.40 13.36
N PHE A 893 -26.18 -33.34 14.10
CA PHE A 893 -27.33 -32.50 13.73
C PHE A 893 -26.95 -31.02 13.64
N THR A 894 -27.54 -30.34 12.66
CA THR A 894 -27.51 -28.88 12.62
C THR A 894 -28.30 -28.29 13.80
N PRO A 895 -28.03 -27.04 14.20
CA PRO A 895 -28.81 -26.36 15.23
C PRO A 895 -30.32 -26.34 14.91
N GLU A 896 -30.68 -26.21 13.63
CA GLU A 896 -32.07 -26.27 13.16
C GLU A 896 -32.68 -27.67 13.27
N GLU A 897 -31.95 -28.72 12.93
CA GLU A 897 -32.41 -30.11 13.08
C GLU A 897 -32.53 -30.50 14.55
N SER A 898 -31.59 -30.07 15.39
CA SER A 898 -31.67 -30.28 16.83
C SER A 898 -32.88 -29.57 17.42
N LYS A 899 -33.18 -28.33 16.99
CA LYS A 899 -34.38 -27.60 17.40
C LYS A 899 -35.66 -28.33 16.95
N ARG A 900 -35.73 -28.74 15.67
CA ARG A 900 -36.85 -29.53 15.14
C ARG A 900 -37.07 -30.84 15.89
N ALA A 901 -35.99 -31.54 16.25
CA ALA A 901 -36.08 -32.79 16.99
C ALA A 901 -36.53 -32.59 18.44
N ILE A 902 -36.07 -31.52 19.11
CA ILE A 902 -36.55 -31.12 20.44
C ILE A 902 -38.03 -30.74 20.39
N ASP A 903 -38.45 -29.98 19.38
CA ASP A 903 -39.84 -29.56 19.22
C ASP A 903 -40.77 -30.75 18.93
N ALA A 904 -40.33 -31.71 18.10
CA ALA A 904 -41.04 -32.96 17.85
C ALA A 904 -41.15 -33.84 19.11
N LEU A 905 -40.09 -33.89 19.93
CA LEU A 905 -40.09 -34.64 21.19
C LEU A 905 -41.05 -34.03 22.23
N LYS A 906 -41.06 -32.70 22.35
CA LYS A 906 -42.02 -31.97 23.21
C LYS A 906 -43.46 -32.20 22.75
N ALA A 907 -43.71 -32.17 21.44
CA ALA A 907 -45.02 -32.48 20.88
C ALA A 907 -45.48 -33.92 21.21
N ARG A 908 -44.56 -34.91 21.10
CA ARG A 908 -44.83 -36.31 21.47
C ARG A 908 -45.19 -36.46 22.95
N LYS A 909 -44.49 -35.78 23.86
CA LYS A 909 -44.76 -35.82 25.31
C LYS A 909 -46.09 -35.17 25.70
N SER A 910 -46.53 -34.17 24.93
CA SER A 910 -47.81 -33.49 25.16
C SER A 910 -49.04 -34.27 24.66
N SER A 911 -48.86 -35.32 23.86
CA SER A 911 -49.94 -36.13 23.29
C SER A 911 -50.01 -37.50 23.97
N THR A 912 -51.02 -37.72 24.81
CA THR A 912 -51.25 -38.99 25.53
C THR A 912 -51.83 -40.11 24.66
N LEU A 913 -51.79 -39.99 23.34
CA LEU A 913 -52.37 -40.94 22.40
C LEU A 913 -51.32 -41.47 21.41
N SER A 914 -50.89 -42.72 21.63
CA SER A 914 -50.10 -43.65 20.80
C SER A 914 -48.98 -43.08 19.87
N PRO A 915 -47.71 -43.54 20.00
CA PRO A 915 -46.55 -42.88 19.38
C PRO A 915 -46.39 -42.97 17.85
N TRP A 916 -47.29 -43.61 17.09
CA TRP A 916 -47.12 -43.80 15.65
C TRP A 916 -48.44 -43.68 14.88
N ARG A 917 -48.91 -42.45 14.69
CA ARG A 917 -49.85 -42.10 13.63
C ARG A 917 -49.42 -40.79 12.96
N VAL A 918 -48.40 -40.85 12.13
CA VAL A 918 -48.27 -39.94 10.99
C VAL A 918 -48.00 -40.82 9.77
N LYS A 919 -48.86 -40.65 8.75
CA LYS A 919 -49.01 -41.51 7.58
C LYS A 919 -47.69 -41.64 6.81
N LEU A 920 -47.24 -42.88 6.60
CA LEU A 920 -46.39 -43.21 5.46
C LEU A 920 -47.24 -43.14 4.20
N PHE A 921 -47.20 -42.00 3.51
CA PHE A 921 -47.42 -41.86 2.07
C PHE A 921 -46.62 -40.66 1.58
#